data_AF-A0A2E4WHD0-F1
#
_entry.id   AF-A0A2E4WHD0-F1
#
_cell.length_a   1.000
_cell.length_b   1.000
_cell.length_c   1.000
_cell.angle_alpha   90.00
_cell.angle_beta   90.00
_cell.angle_gamma   90.00
#
_symmetry.space_group_name_H-M   'P 1'
#
loop_
_entity.id
_entity.type
_entity.pdbx_description
1 polymer ?
#
loop_
_entity_poly.entity_id
_entity_poly.type
_entity_poly.pdbx_seq_one_letter_code
_entity_poly.pdbx_strand_id
1 'polypeptide(L)'
;MDHVRHKKKVFIELPLVEIEIQTLLSLGYKIEIVEKNLKDFYESRSNRLSRWRGNFKLGSMAGNYTLSELEAELDTLHILYPSLVSQKMSIGKSHEGRDIWAIKVSDNVDLNENAIIELEPLVLYTGLTHAREPLSMMNLIYFIRHLCENYSIKKLETYLVDNREMWFVPCVNPDGYVYNESIAPNGGGMHRKNRKDTGCGQETTRGVDLNRNFDFAWGANDLGSSPDPCSPIYRGKSPFSEPETSVLKDFMMLKNFKNVLHYHTYTNLLIHPYGDGSYPSEPDFSTFKFLADKMTYFNQYHIGTGIETVGYTVNGDAVDYSYVNGGMIAFTPEIGDWDDGFWPSPDRIVSLSEENVWSNLMFANYAGAVISVDKYSLEDEFLQPGENANIVGTIANHGLRASLGTIKGKVASLNNLVVVDSIAEWNLGKLEGRQVLDDSFKIPIKVKDTAAEGCLSGLIFHFFDNYDVLTDTIPLIIGPSSIVFYEDGESNINNWQTTEWGLINDPFSGSNAITDSPSGDYQPNSENILYLKKTLDLSKISNSRIEFWAKWDIEEDYDGVTIEVKVNNGEWESLRGQYTNKASGAGNGQPKGSFVYEGEQSKWVRESISLSQFSGFKNVNLRLVQRSDELVEGDGFIMDDIGIITHPEPNLISGDVNGDCLIDISDAIKLIDLIFIDDKINPEITRLADLNNDFQINVLDLVKLVNIILN
;
A
#
# COMPACT_ATOMS: atom_id res chain seq x y z
N MET A 1 16.87 5.89 -19.12
CA MET A 1 15.46 6.01 -19.57
C MET A 1 14.64 6.38 -18.34
N ASP A 2 13.45 6.92 -18.51
CA ASP A 2 12.60 7.39 -17.42
C ASP A 2 11.15 7.06 -17.78
N HIS A 3 10.35 6.56 -16.83
CA HIS A 3 8.98 6.08 -17.05
C HIS A 3 8.87 5.10 -18.22
N VAL A 4 9.47 3.92 -18.04
CA VAL A 4 9.50 2.86 -19.05
C VAL A 4 8.51 1.78 -18.69
N ARG A 5 7.53 1.55 -19.58
CA ARG A 5 6.75 0.33 -19.60
C ARG A 5 7.41 -0.60 -20.61
N HIS A 6 7.56 -1.86 -20.29
CA HIS A 6 8.15 -2.79 -21.24
C HIS A 6 7.55 -4.15 -21.10
N LYS A 7 7.57 -4.87 -22.21
CA LYS A 7 7.28 -6.29 -22.23
C LYS A 7 8.52 -7.02 -22.75
N LYS A 8 9.04 -7.94 -21.95
CA LYS A 8 10.35 -8.55 -22.16
C LYS A 8 10.43 -9.20 -23.55
N LYS A 9 11.42 -8.80 -24.36
CA LYS A 9 11.60 -9.22 -25.76
C LYS A 9 10.48 -8.83 -26.73
N VAL A 10 9.49 -8.04 -26.31
CA VAL A 10 8.36 -7.61 -27.16
C VAL A 10 8.45 -6.12 -27.48
N PHE A 11 8.30 -5.25 -26.49
CA PHE A 11 8.32 -3.80 -26.69
C PHE A 11 8.89 -3.03 -25.50
N ILE A 12 9.24 -1.78 -25.75
CA ILE A 12 9.55 -0.77 -24.74
C ILE A 12 8.73 0.47 -25.12
N GLU A 13 7.88 0.92 -24.21
CA GLU A 13 7.07 2.13 -24.30
C GLU A 13 7.60 3.15 -23.29
N LEU A 14 7.90 4.35 -23.77
CA LEU A 14 8.47 5.42 -22.97
C LEU A 14 8.23 6.79 -23.63
N PRO A 15 8.12 7.87 -22.85
CA PRO A 15 8.08 9.22 -23.39
C PRO A 15 9.44 9.60 -23.97
N LEU A 16 9.46 10.09 -25.22
CA LEU A 16 10.67 10.50 -25.94
C LEU A 16 10.56 11.93 -26.45
N VAL A 17 11.68 12.64 -26.51
CA VAL A 17 11.80 13.87 -27.30
C VAL A 17 12.22 13.57 -28.74
N GLU A 18 11.95 14.49 -29.68
CA GLU A 18 12.19 14.30 -31.12
C GLU A 18 13.64 13.83 -31.43
N ILE A 19 14.64 14.38 -30.73
CA ILE A 19 16.05 14.01 -30.94
C ILE A 19 16.32 12.53 -30.56
N GLU A 20 15.65 12.01 -29.54
CA GLU A 20 15.77 10.60 -29.11
C GLU A 20 15.10 9.67 -30.12
N ILE A 21 13.95 10.08 -30.67
CA ILE A 21 13.27 9.35 -31.75
C ILE A 21 14.22 9.21 -32.96
N GLN A 22 14.83 10.32 -33.40
CA GLN A 22 15.78 10.29 -34.52
C GLN A 22 17.02 9.41 -34.21
N THR A 23 17.50 9.46 -32.96
CA THR A 23 18.61 8.62 -32.51
C THR A 23 18.25 7.14 -32.59
N LEU A 24 17.10 6.73 -32.06
CA LEU A 24 16.63 5.34 -32.08
C LEU A 24 16.39 4.84 -33.52
N LEU A 25 15.80 5.67 -34.40
CA LEU A 25 15.66 5.34 -35.82
C LEU A 25 17.01 5.14 -36.50
N SER A 26 18.01 5.98 -36.18
CA SER A 26 19.37 5.85 -36.74
C SER A 26 20.10 4.59 -36.28
N LEU A 27 19.77 4.08 -35.09
CA LEU A 27 20.27 2.82 -34.54
C LEU A 27 19.51 1.59 -35.08
N GLY A 28 18.49 1.79 -35.93
CA GLY A 28 17.73 0.72 -36.57
C GLY A 28 16.56 0.18 -35.76
N TYR A 29 16.16 0.85 -34.67
CA TYR A 29 14.97 0.48 -33.92
C TYR A 29 13.70 0.79 -34.72
N LYS A 30 12.69 -0.06 -34.58
CA LYS A 30 11.33 0.20 -35.07
C LYS A 30 10.58 0.99 -34.01
N ILE A 31 9.91 2.06 -34.40
CA ILE A 31 9.18 2.94 -33.48
C ILE A 31 7.73 3.04 -33.96
N GLU A 32 6.80 2.83 -33.03
CA GLU A 32 5.39 3.14 -33.17
C GLU A 32 5.06 4.34 -32.29
N ILE A 33 4.36 5.33 -32.84
CA ILE A 33 3.97 6.54 -32.09
C ILE A 33 2.56 6.30 -31.52
N VAL A 34 2.49 6.01 -30.22
CA VAL A 34 1.23 5.81 -29.48
C VAL A 34 0.52 7.16 -29.28
N GLU A 35 1.24 8.16 -28.78
CA GLU A 35 0.77 9.54 -28.63
C GLU A 35 1.81 10.51 -29.20
N LYS A 36 1.36 11.42 -30.07
CA LYS A 36 2.23 12.34 -30.78
C LYS A 36 2.56 13.59 -29.98
N ASN A 37 1.63 14.07 -29.14
CA ASN A 37 1.82 15.28 -28.34
C ASN A 37 1.27 15.12 -26.93
N LEU A 38 2.15 14.78 -25.99
CA LEU A 38 1.80 14.60 -24.58
C LEU A 38 1.21 15.86 -23.94
N LYS A 39 1.64 17.06 -24.36
CA LYS A 39 1.06 18.32 -23.84
C LYS A 39 -0.42 18.40 -24.21
N ASP A 40 -0.74 18.26 -25.50
CA ASP A 40 -2.12 18.36 -25.98
C ASP A 40 -2.99 17.24 -25.38
N PHE A 41 -2.43 16.04 -25.25
CA PHE A 41 -3.07 14.90 -24.59
C PHE A 41 -3.47 15.23 -23.14
N TYR A 42 -2.54 15.73 -22.32
CA TYR A 42 -2.83 16.10 -20.93
C TYR A 42 -3.74 17.33 -20.83
N GLU A 43 -3.53 18.34 -21.67
CA GLU A 43 -4.41 19.53 -21.71
C GLU A 43 -5.85 19.14 -22.07
N SER A 44 -6.07 18.16 -22.95
CA SER A 44 -7.42 17.69 -23.30
C SER A 44 -8.22 17.15 -22.11
N ARG A 45 -7.53 16.63 -21.09
CA ARG A 45 -8.11 16.08 -19.85
C ARG A 45 -8.52 17.17 -18.86
N SER A 46 -7.97 18.38 -18.98
CA SER A 46 -8.25 19.51 -18.08
C SER A 46 -9.72 19.94 -18.08
N ASN A 47 -10.47 19.70 -19.16
CA ASN A 47 -11.90 20.04 -19.26
C ASN A 47 -12.77 19.39 -18.16
N ARG A 48 -12.27 18.34 -17.50
CA ARG A 48 -12.93 17.68 -16.37
C ARG A 48 -12.87 18.47 -15.06
N LEU A 49 -12.10 19.57 -14.97
CA LEU A 49 -12.12 20.52 -13.83
C LEU A 49 -13.55 20.94 -13.46
N SER A 50 -14.41 21.19 -14.46
CA SER A 50 -15.81 21.58 -14.26
C SER A 50 -16.67 20.53 -13.56
N ARG A 51 -16.24 19.27 -13.54
CA ARG A 51 -16.91 18.13 -12.90
C ARG A 51 -16.57 17.99 -11.43
N TRP A 52 -15.49 18.62 -10.96
CA TRP A 52 -15.12 18.61 -9.54
C TRP A 52 -16.18 19.35 -8.70
N ARG A 53 -16.57 18.74 -7.59
CA ARG A 53 -17.59 19.23 -6.65
C ARG A 53 -17.19 19.06 -5.18
N GLY A 54 -15.97 18.59 -4.89
CA GLY A 54 -15.52 18.33 -3.52
C GLY A 54 -14.98 19.55 -2.78
N ASN A 55 -14.73 19.39 -1.48
CA ASN A 55 -14.33 20.46 -0.56
C ASN A 55 -12.86 20.88 -0.69
N PHE A 56 -11.99 19.97 -1.15
CA PHE A 56 -10.60 20.29 -1.43
C PHE A 56 -10.51 21.16 -2.69
N LYS A 57 -9.87 22.32 -2.58
CA LYS A 57 -9.77 23.28 -3.68
C LYS A 57 -8.66 22.83 -4.64
N LEU A 58 -9.02 22.61 -5.89
CA LEU A 58 -8.05 22.33 -6.95
C LEU A 58 -7.44 23.63 -7.47
N GLY A 59 -6.23 23.55 -7.99
CA GLY A 59 -5.51 24.67 -8.59
C GLY A 59 -5.89 24.95 -10.04
N SER A 60 -5.43 26.09 -10.55
CA SER A 60 -5.78 26.57 -11.89
C SER A 60 -5.06 25.85 -13.03
N MET A 61 -3.97 25.12 -12.75
CA MET A 61 -3.13 24.47 -13.77
C MET A 61 -3.47 22.98 -13.91
N ALA A 62 -4.50 22.68 -14.71
CA ALA A 62 -5.09 21.35 -14.84
C ALA A 62 -5.49 20.72 -13.50
N GLY A 63 -5.97 21.52 -12.55
CA GLY A 63 -6.34 21.07 -11.20
C GLY A 63 -5.19 21.08 -10.19
N ASN A 64 -3.96 21.33 -10.63
CA ASN A 64 -2.79 21.51 -9.75
C ASN A 64 -2.53 23.00 -9.50
N TYR A 65 -1.91 23.33 -8.37
CA TYR A 65 -1.55 24.71 -8.03
C TYR A 65 -0.37 25.22 -8.86
N THR A 66 -0.47 26.41 -9.41
CA THR A 66 0.75 27.19 -9.79
C THR A 66 1.62 27.45 -8.56
N LEU A 67 2.88 27.84 -8.73
CA LEU A 67 3.79 28.19 -7.63
C LEU A 67 3.18 29.29 -6.74
N SER A 68 2.55 30.31 -7.35
CA SER A 68 1.88 31.37 -6.59
C SER A 68 0.65 30.86 -5.82
N GLU A 69 -0.10 29.91 -6.37
CA GLU A 69 -1.22 29.28 -5.66
C GLU A 69 -0.73 28.39 -4.52
N LEU A 70 0.36 27.64 -4.70
CA LEU A 70 1.01 26.87 -3.65
C LEU A 70 1.44 27.80 -2.51
N GLU A 71 2.16 28.88 -2.81
CA GLU A 71 2.63 29.83 -1.80
C GLU A 71 1.47 30.45 -1.01
N ALA A 72 0.36 30.77 -1.67
CA ALA A 72 -0.83 31.31 -1.03
C ALA A 72 -1.58 30.27 -0.20
N GLU A 73 -1.60 29.00 -0.64
CA GLU A 73 -2.22 27.91 0.11
C GLU A 73 -1.42 27.58 1.37
N LEU A 74 -0.08 27.61 1.32
CA LEU A 74 0.76 27.47 2.51
C LEU A 74 0.48 28.57 3.54
N ASP A 75 0.31 29.82 3.10
CA ASP A 75 -0.10 30.91 3.99
C ASP A 75 -1.52 30.68 4.55
N THR A 76 -2.43 30.18 3.71
CA THR A 76 -3.82 29.89 4.10
C THR A 76 -3.88 28.78 5.15
N LEU A 77 -3.11 27.70 5.00
CA LEU A 77 -3.04 26.61 5.96
C LEU A 77 -2.55 27.10 7.33
N HIS A 78 -1.52 27.95 7.37
CA HIS A 78 -1.08 28.58 8.61
C HIS A 78 -2.16 29.47 9.23
N ILE A 79 -2.89 30.26 8.42
CA ILE A 79 -3.97 31.13 8.93
C ILE A 79 -5.14 30.32 9.50
N LEU A 80 -5.50 29.21 8.86
CA LEU A 80 -6.60 28.35 9.29
C LEU A 80 -6.24 27.50 10.52
N TYR A 81 -4.99 27.05 10.61
CA TYR A 81 -4.51 26.13 11.66
C TYR A 81 -3.22 26.65 12.33
N PRO A 82 -3.20 27.87 12.90
CA PRO A 82 -1.96 28.53 13.33
C PRO A 82 -1.25 27.84 14.50
N SER A 83 -1.96 27.01 15.27
CA SER A 83 -1.35 26.20 16.33
C SER A 83 -0.76 24.88 15.84
N LEU A 84 -1.13 24.44 14.63
CA LEU A 84 -0.74 23.13 14.09
C LEU A 84 0.19 23.24 12.88
N VAL A 85 0.14 24.35 12.15
CA VAL A 85 0.88 24.59 10.92
C VAL A 85 1.76 25.82 11.09
N SER A 86 3.06 25.71 10.87
CA SER A 86 3.99 26.84 10.97
C SER A 86 3.79 27.85 9.83
N GLN A 87 4.36 29.05 9.97
CA GLN A 87 4.60 29.89 8.80
C GLN A 87 5.54 29.15 7.83
N LYS A 88 5.34 29.35 6.52
CA LYS A 88 6.29 28.83 5.53
C LYS A 88 7.66 29.47 5.75
N MET A 89 8.71 28.66 5.68
CA MET A 89 10.10 29.10 5.82
C MET A 89 10.89 28.73 4.56
N SER A 90 11.77 29.64 4.12
CA SER A 90 12.69 29.33 3.03
C SER A 90 13.83 28.48 3.58
N ILE A 91 14.05 27.30 3.01
CA ILE A 91 15.23 26.45 3.32
C ILE A 91 16.44 26.82 2.46
N GLY A 92 16.25 27.74 1.51
CA GLY A 92 17.26 28.11 0.54
C GLY A 92 16.65 28.64 -0.75
N LYS A 93 17.51 28.92 -1.73
CA LYS A 93 17.08 29.45 -3.03
C LYS A 93 17.45 28.51 -4.17
N SER A 94 16.60 28.46 -5.18
CA SER A 94 16.82 27.77 -6.45
C SER A 94 17.87 28.48 -7.32
N HIS A 95 18.18 27.90 -8.49
CA HIS A 95 19.12 28.47 -9.45
C HIS A 95 18.76 29.89 -9.91
N GLU A 96 17.49 30.16 -10.17
CA GLU A 96 16.97 31.47 -10.57
C GLU A 96 16.58 32.36 -9.36
N GLY A 97 16.86 31.91 -8.14
CA GLY A 97 16.74 32.72 -6.91
C GLY A 97 15.36 32.68 -6.23
N ARG A 98 14.47 31.77 -6.63
CA ARG A 98 13.17 31.55 -5.96
C ARG A 98 13.40 30.83 -4.64
N ASP A 99 12.58 31.16 -3.65
CA ASP A 99 12.63 30.45 -2.37
C ASP A 99 12.12 29.01 -2.53
N ILE A 100 12.80 28.08 -1.86
CA ILE A 100 12.33 26.70 -1.69
C ILE A 100 11.67 26.65 -0.32
N TRP A 101 10.34 26.54 -0.32
CA TRP A 101 9.54 26.65 0.88
C TRP A 101 9.41 25.31 1.60
N ALA A 102 9.56 25.35 2.92
CA ALA A 102 9.19 24.28 3.83
C ALA A 102 8.11 24.75 4.82
N ILE A 103 7.25 23.84 5.25
CA ILE A 103 6.27 24.07 6.31
C ILE A 103 6.28 22.90 7.29
N LYS A 104 5.98 23.18 8.56
CA LYS A 104 5.99 22.22 9.66
C LYS A 104 4.56 21.99 10.16
N VAL A 105 4.21 20.74 10.42
CA VAL A 105 2.97 20.32 11.08
C VAL A 105 3.32 19.60 12.39
N SER A 106 2.84 20.12 13.52
CA SER A 106 3.07 19.62 14.89
C SER A 106 2.18 20.44 15.85
N ASP A 107 1.89 19.95 17.05
CA ASP A 107 1.20 20.71 18.10
C ASP A 107 2.04 21.89 18.66
N ASN A 108 3.35 21.92 18.39
CA ASN A 108 4.31 22.90 18.91
C ASN A 108 5.08 23.62 17.78
N VAL A 109 4.34 24.31 16.90
CA VAL A 109 4.92 24.88 15.68
C VAL A 109 5.99 25.97 15.89
N ASP A 110 5.89 26.73 16.97
CA ASP A 110 6.78 27.87 17.26
C ASP A 110 8.04 27.46 18.06
N LEU A 111 8.10 26.23 18.55
CA LEU A 111 9.26 25.72 19.30
C LEU A 111 10.26 25.06 18.34
N ASN A 112 11.55 25.39 18.51
CA ASN A 112 12.63 24.60 17.93
C ASN A 112 13.00 23.48 18.90
N GLU A 113 12.25 22.39 18.83
CA GLU A 113 12.40 21.26 19.76
C GLU A 113 13.74 20.53 19.59
N ASN A 114 14.41 20.71 18.45
CA ASN A 114 15.77 20.18 18.23
C ASN A 114 16.82 20.73 19.24
N ALA A 115 16.52 21.84 19.93
CA ALA A 115 17.38 22.39 20.99
C ALA A 115 17.21 21.67 22.34
N ILE A 116 16.16 20.86 22.48
CA ILE A 116 15.93 19.97 23.62
C ILE A 116 16.02 18.55 23.04
N ILE A 117 17.20 17.95 23.16
CA ILE A 117 17.43 16.54 22.81
C ILE A 117 16.28 15.70 23.42
N GLU A 118 15.47 15.11 22.55
CA GLU A 118 14.41 14.11 22.83
C GLU A 118 12.99 14.56 23.20
N LEU A 119 12.18 15.03 22.24
CA LEU A 119 10.73 14.74 22.33
C LEU A 119 10.20 14.11 21.03
N GLU A 120 10.30 14.74 19.87
CA GLU A 120 9.62 14.24 18.67
C GLU A 120 10.56 13.70 17.56
N PRO A 121 10.26 12.56 16.93
CA PRO A 121 10.88 12.15 15.67
C PRO A 121 10.48 13.08 14.53
N LEU A 122 11.46 13.53 13.76
CA LEU A 122 11.24 14.36 12.57
C LEU A 122 11.02 13.50 11.33
N VAL A 123 10.00 13.85 10.55
CA VAL A 123 9.63 13.17 9.29
C VAL A 123 9.60 14.18 8.16
N LEU A 124 10.19 13.84 7.01
CA LEU A 124 10.24 14.74 5.86
C LEU A 124 9.42 14.18 4.69
N TYR A 125 8.65 15.05 4.05
CA TYR A 125 7.96 14.77 2.80
C TYR A 125 8.36 15.80 1.76
N THR A 126 8.79 15.36 0.58
CA THR A 126 9.23 16.23 -0.51
C THR A 126 8.48 15.92 -1.79
N GLY A 127 8.19 16.94 -2.60
CA GLY A 127 7.51 16.80 -3.88
C GLY A 127 8.09 17.76 -4.93
N LEU A 128 7.69 17.55 -6.18
CA LEU A 128 8.13 18.37 -7.32
C LEU A 128 9.66 18.50 -7.43
N THR A 129 10.40 17.42 -7.14
CA THR A 129 11.82 17.32 -7.53
C THR A 129 11.94 17.35 -9.06
N HIS A 130 11.02 16.68 -9.75
CA HIS A 130 10.80 16.85 -11.18
C HIS A 130 9.62 17.79 -11.43
N ALA A 131 9.81 18.79 -12.28
CA ALA A 131 8.86 19.86 -12.49
C ALA A 131 7.56 19.47 -13.24
N ARG A 132 7.53 18.30 -13.89
CA ARG A 132 6.35 17.81 -14.63
C ARG A 132 5.41 16.94 -13.81
N GLU A 133 5.68 16.79 -12.51
CA GLU A 133 5.02 15.81 -11.62
C GLU A 133 4.23 16.51 -10.49
N PRO A 134 3.29 17.43 -10.81
CA PRO A 134 2.66 18.31 -9.82
C PRO A 134 1.72 17.60 -8.83
N LEU A 135 1.24 16.40 -9.15
CA LEU A 135 0.42 15.64 -8.22
C LEU A 135 1.21 15.28 -6.95
N SER A 136 2.54 15.12 -7.03
CA SER A 136 3.39 14.96 -5.84
C SER A 136 3.22 16.12 -4.85
N MET A 137 3.14 17.37 -5.33
CA MET A 137 2.86 18.55 -4.51
C MET A 137 1.42 18.55 -3.99
N MET A 138 0.44 18.27 -4.85
CA MET A 138 -0.97 18.26 -4.44
C MET A 138 -1.25 17.23 -3.34
N ASN A 139 -0.62 16.05 -3.42
CA ASN A 139 -0.68 15.02 -2.39
C ASN A 139 -0.19 15.53 -1.03
N LEU A 140 0.93 16.25 -0.99
CA LEU A 140 1.44 16.81 0.27
C LEU A 140 0.50 17.85 0.85
N ILE A 141 -0.07 18.74 0.04
CA ILE A 141 -1.03 19.73 0.51
C ILE A 141 -2.32 19.06 1.01
N TYR A 142 -2.79 18.03 0.32
CA TYR A 142 -3.93 17.23 0.76
C TYR A 142 -3.65 16.60 2.13
N PHE A 143 -2.49 15.98 2.32
CA PHE A 143 -2.14 15.32 3.57
C PHE A 143 -2.01 16.29 4.74
N ILE A 144 -1.40 17.47 4.55
CA ILE A 144 -1.34 18.53 5.58
C ILE A 144 -2.76 18.90 6.04
N ARG A 145 -3.67 19.11 5.07
CA ARG A 145 -5.05 19.45 5.38
C ARG A 145 -5.79 18.31 6.07
N HIS A 146 -5.58 17.07 5.65
CA HIS A 146 -6.14 15.87 6.30
C HIS A 146 -5.74 15.80 7.78
N LEU A 147 -4.45 16.00 8.09
CA LEU A 147 -3.96 16.02 9.47
C LEU A 147 -4.68 17.11 10.29
N CYS A 148 -4.80 18.32 9.75
CA CYS A 148 -5.43 19.44 10.44
C CYS A 148 -6.94 19.23 10.66
N GLU A 149 -7.66 18.75 9.64
CA GLU A 149 -9.11 18.55 9.70
C GLU A 149 -9.51 17.35 10.58
N ASN A 150 -8.61 16.39 10.79
CA ASN A 150 -8.86 15.22 11.64
C ASN A 150 -8.17 15.28 13.02
N TYR A 151 -7.42 16.34 13.30
CA TYR A 151 -6.83 16.57 14.62
C TYR A 151 -7.93 16.71 15.69
N SER A 152 -7.76 16.05 16.83
CA SER A 152 -8.78 15.90 17.89
C SER A 152 -10.06 15.15 17.49
N ILE A 153 -10.14 14.60 16.27
CA ILE A 153 -11.27 13.77 15.80
C ILE A 153 -10.83 12.31 15.70
N LYS A 154 -9.71 12.06 15.02
CA LYS A 154 -9.15 10.72 14.83
C LYS A 154 -7.91 10.53 15.68
N LYS A 155 -7.82 9.37 16.35
CA LYS A 155 -6.77 9.08 17.32
C LYS A 155 -5.37 9.07 16.71
N LEU A 156 -5.20 8.46 15.53
CA LEU A 156 -3.89 8.35 14.91
C LEU A 156 -3.38 9.71 14.44
N GLU A 157 -4.19 10.48 13.72
CA GLU A 157 -3.85 11.83 13.27
C GLU A 157 -3.51 12.74 14.45
N THR A 158 -4.30 12.68 15.53
CA THR A 158 -4.02 13.43 16.77
C THR A 158 -2.69 13.02 17.38
N TYR A 159 -2.46 11.71 17.57
CA TYR A 159 -1.21 11.18 18.09
C TYR A 159 0.00 11.62 17.26
N LEU A 160 -0.10 11.59 15.93
CA LEU A 160 1.00 11.99 15.06
C LEU A 160 1.30 13.49 15.17
N VAL A 161 0.28 14.35 15.20
CA VAL A 161 0.50 15.80 15.35
C VAL A 161 1.06 16.15 16.73
N ASP A 162 0.65 15.42 17.78
CA ASP A 162 1.11 15.62 19.18
C ASP A 162 2.48 14.99 19.49
N ASN A 163 3.04 14.17 18.59
CA ASN A 163 4.25 13.38 18.87
C ASN A 163 5.21 13.29 17.68
N ARG A 164 5.00 14.02 16.59
CA ARG A 164 5.87 14.05 15.41
C ARG A 164 6.00 15.47 14.92
N GLU A 165 7.24 15.82 14.55
CA GLU A 165 7.51 17.04 13.82
C GLU A 165 7.58 16.71 12.32
N MET A 166 6.45 16.88 11.62
CA MET A 166 6.32 16.55 10.19
C MET A 166 6.63 17.77 9.33
N TRP A 167 7.63 17.66 8.45
CA TRP A 167 8.05 18.72 7.54
C TRP A 167 7.70 18.40 6.10
N PHE A 168 7.28 19.43 5.38
CA PHE A 168 6.87 19.33 3.98
C PHE A 168 7.65 20.33 3.14
N VAL A 169 8.27 19.86 2.06
CA VAL A 169 8.87 20.69 0.99
C VAL A 169 8.09 20.42 -0.30
N PRO A 170 6.98 21.13 -0.54
CA PRO A 170 6.06 20.77 -1.63
C PRO A 170 6.62 21.03 -3.03
N CYS A 171 7.63 21.90 -3.15
CA CYS A 171 8.26 22.23 -4.42
C CYS A 171 9.78 22.36 -4.26
N VAL A 172 10.51 21.28 -4.55
CA VAL A 172 11.98 21.27 -4.56
C VAL A 172 12.53 22.01 -5.78
N ASN A 173 11.84 21.95 -6.94
CA ASN A 173 12.26 22.53 -8.21
C ASN A 173 11.32 23.67 -8.68
N PRO A 174 11.30 24.84 -7.99
CA PRO A 174 10.39 25.93 -8.34
C PRO A 174 10.70 26.53 -9.71
N ASP A 175 11.96 26.51 -10.17
CA ASP A 175 12.33 27.09 -11.46
C ASP A 175 11.83 26.26 -12.63
N GLY A 176 12.00 24.94 -12.57
CA GLY A 176 11.45 24.04 -13.57
C GLY A 176 9.92 24.12 -13.59
N TYR A 177 9.30 24.23 -12.41
CA TYR A 177 7.85 24.29 -12.29
C TYR A 177 7.25 25.56 -12.92
N VAL A 178 7.81 26.74 -12.60
CA VAL A 178 7.42 28.01 -13.21
C VAL A 178 7.67 28.02 -14.71
N TYR A 179 8.70 27.33 -15.19
CA TYR A 179 8.90 27.18 -16.63
C TYR A 179 7.76 26.38 -17.28
N ASN A 180 7.28 25.29 -16.65
CA ASN A 180 6.08 24.58 -17.11
C ASN A 180 4.84 25.47 -17.14
N GLU A 181 4.62 26.31 -16.12
CA GLU A 181 3.53 27.31 -16.12
C GLU A 181 3.63 28.24 -17.33
N SER A 182 4.85 28.64 -17.72
CA SER A 182 5.05 29.58 -18.83
C SER A 182 4.76 28.97 -20.21
N ILE A 183 5.03 27.68 -20.41
CA ILE A 183 4.87 26.99 -21.71
C ILE A 183 3.52 26.24 -21.84
N ALA A 184 2.87 25.98 -20.71
CA ALA A 184 1.63 25.24 -20.61
C ALA A 184 0.76 25.79 -19.44
N PRO A 185 0.26 27.03 -19.54
CA PRO A 185 -0.46 27.69 -18.43
C PRO A 185 -1.77 26.99 -18.02
N ASN A 186 -2.34 26.14 -18.88
CA ASN A 186 -3.51 25.32 -18.57
C ASN A 186 -3.15 23.92 -18.03
N GLY A 187 -1.86 23.61 -17.86
CA GLY A 187 -1.32 22.30 -17.48
C GLY A 187 -0.78 21.49 -18.65
N GLY A 188 -0.10 20.38 -18.34
CA GLY A 188 0.53 19.50 -19.34
C GLY A 188 1.98 19.87 -19.69
N GLY A 189 2.64 20.70 -18.89
CA GLY A 189 4.05 21.05 -19.08
C GLY A 189 4.98 19.85 -18.86
N MET A 190 5.89 19.62 -19.80
CA MET A 190 6.74 18.40 -19.82
C MET A 190 8.20 18.65 -19.42
N HIS A 191 8.55 19.86 -18.97
CA HIS A 191 9.89 20.14 -18.44
C HIS A 191 10.10 19.38 -17.12
N ARG A 192 11.19 18.62 -17.04
CA ARG A 192 11.52 17.77 -15.87
C ARG A 192 12.56 18.41 -14.95
N LYS A 193 13.68 18.82 -15.54
CA LYS A 193 14.93 19.23 -14.87
C LYS A 193 14.81 20.59 -14.17
N ASN A 194 15.87 21.06 -13.51
CA ASN A 194 15.93 22.47 -13.11
C ASN A 194 16.14 23.40 -14.34
N ARG A 195 16.42 24.69 -14.14
CA ARG A 195 16.58 25.68 -15.23
C ARG A 195 18.00 26.19 -15.45
N LYS A 196 19.02 25.49 -14.92
CA LYS A 196 20.43 25.85 -15.18
C LYS A 196 20.77 25.78 -16.66
N ASP A 197 21.42 26.81 -17.19
CA ASP A 197 21.88 26.79 -18.58
C ASP A 197 23.02 25.79 -18.77
N THR A 198 22.72 24.69 -19.45
CA THR A 198 23.66 23.61 -19.76
C THR A 198 24.21 23.68 -21.19
N GLY A 199 23.88 24.74 -21.95
CA GLY A 199 24.29 24.90 -23.35
C GLY A 199 23.45 24.10 -24.36
N CYS A 200 22.29 23.59 -23.94
CA CYS A 200 21.42 22.69 -24.72
C CYS A 200 20.20 23.38 -25.33
N GLY A 201 20.21 24.71 -25.37
CA GLY A 201 19.07 25.54 -25.77
C GLY A 201 18.25 26.05 -24.58
N GLN A 202 17.12 26.68 -24.90
CA GLN A 202 16.22 27.31 -23.92
C GLN A 202 14.96 26.48 -23.64
N GLU A 203 14.75 25.42 -24.42
CA GLU A 203 13.56 24.56 -24.34
C GLU A 203 13.65 23.56 -23.17
N THR A 204 12.91 22.45 -23.25
CA THR A 204 12.79 21.41 -22.20
C THR A 204 14.07 20.57 -21.99
N THR A 205 15.07 20.70 -22.87
CA THR A 205 16.35 19.97 -22.80
C THR A 205 17.35 20.59 -21.82
N ARG A 206 17.13 21.84 -21.38
CA ARG A 206 17.99 22.57 -20.45
C ARG A 206 17.94 21.99 -19.03
N GLY A 207 19.03 22.11 -18.28
CA GLY A 207 19.06 21.89 -16.83
C GLY A 207 19.69 20.57 -16.42
N VAL A 208 19.69 20.32 -15.12
CA VAL A 208 20.18 19.12 -14.45
C VAL A 208 19.01 18.35 -13.86
N ASP A 209 19.03 17.02 -14.00
CA ASP A 209 18.09 16.15 -13.31
C ASP A 209 18.46 16.13 -11.82
N LEU A 210 17.61 16.73 -11.00
CA LEU A 210 17.86 16.88 -9.57
C LEU A 210 17.93 15.52 -8.87
N ASN A 211 17.16 14.52 -9.33
CA ASN A 211 17.18 13.16 -8.77
C ASN A 211 18.28 12.29 -9.39
N ARG A 212 19.30 12.91 -10.01
CA ARG A 212 20.57 12.28 -10.40
C ARG A 212 21.79 13.05 -9.85
N ASN A 213 21.55 14.05 -9.00
CA ASN A 213 22.58 14.98 -8.53
C ASN A 213 22.99 14.79 -7.05
N PHE A 214 22.50 13.75 -6.37
CA PHE A 214 22.90 13.42 -4.99
C PHE A 214 24.21 12.61 -4.96
N ASP A 215 24.89 12.60 -3.80
CA ASP A 215 26.21 11.98 -3.62
C ASP A 215 26.16 10.51 -3.17
N PHE A 216 25.37 9.70 -3.88
CA PHE A 216 25.40 8.25 -3.74
C PHE A 216 25.56 7.61 -5.12
N ALA A 217 26.63 6.82 -5.30
CA ALA A 217 27.01 6.22 -6.58
C ALA A 217 27.03 7.21 -7.78
N TRP A 218 27.19 8.51 -7.52
CA TRP A 218 27.03 9.54 -8.53
C TRP A 218 27.96 9.31 -9.72
N GLY A 219 27.36 9.10 -10.90
CA GLY A 219 28.11 8.84 -12.12
C GLY A 219 29.00 7.60 -12.10
N ALA A 220 28.64 6.57 -11.33
CA ALA A 220 29.45 5.37 -11.14
C ALA A 220 29.76 4.59 -12.43
N ASN A 221 28.82 4.51 -13.38
CA ASN A 221 28.92 3.61 -14.53
C ASN A 221 28.21 4.09 -15.80
N ASP A 222 27.81 5.37 -15.88
CA ASP A 222 27.01 5.94 -16.98
C ASP A 222 25.68 5.20 -17.29
N LEU A 223 25.24 4.33 -16.38
CA LEU A 223 23.91 3.72 -16.37
C LEU A 223 23.04 4.47 -15.36
N GLY A 224 21.74 4.61 -15.64
CA GLY A 224 20.80 5.30 -14.73
C GLY A 224 20.91 6.82 -14.68
N SER A 225 22.03 7.42 -15.09
CA SER A 225 22.21 8.86 -15.28
C SER A 225 23.17 9.13 -16.44
N SER A 226 23.26 10.37 -16.93
CA SER A 226 24.11 10.72 -18.08
C SER A 226 25.09 11.87 -17.77
N PRO A 227 26.33 11.85 -18.34
CA PRO A 227 27.24 12.98 -18.30
C PRO A 227 26.96 14.01 -19.41
N ASP A 228 26.10 13.69 -20.39
CA ASP A 228 25.72 14.59 -21.47
C ASP A 228 24.79 15.71 -20.93
N PRO A 229 25.20 17.00 -21.01
CA PRO A 229 24.41 18.13 -20.51
C PRO A 229 23.01 18.26 -21.13
N CYS A 230 22.78 17.65 -22.29
CA CYS A 230 21.52 17.70 -23.03
C CYS A 230 20.62 16.49 -22.78
N SER A 231 21.10 15.50 -22.04
CA SER A 231 20.30 14.33 -21.65
C SER A 231 19.17 14.71 -20.68
N PRO A 232 17.99 14.07 -20.76
CA PRO A 232 16.93 14.25 -19.77
C PRO A 232 17.33 13.78 -18.36
N ILE A 233 18.33 12.89 -18.25
CA ILE A 233 18.88 12.36 -16.99
C ILE A 233 20.29 12.89 -16.72
N TYR A 234 20.60 14.11 -17.18
CA TYR A 234 21.90 14.74 -16.95
C TYR A 234 22.16 14.94 -15.45
N ARG A 235 23.25 14.34 -14.95
CA ARG A 235 23.57 14.28 -13.50
C ARG A 235 24.23 15.52 -12.91
N GLY A 236 24.55 16.52 -13.73
CA GLY A 236 25.30 17.71 -13.32
C GLY A 236 26.82 17.55 -13.43
N LYS A 237 27.57 18.53 -12.91
CA LYS A 237 29.05 18.56 -13.00
C LYS A 237 29.75 17.87 -11.83
N SER A 238 29.06 17.74 -10.72
CA SER A 238 29.49 17.07 -9.48
C SER A 238 28.23 16.75 -8.67
N PRO A 239 28.33 15.86 -7.66
CA PRO A 239 27.27 15.74 -6.67
C PRO A 239 26.97 17.11 -6.04
N PHE A 240 25.69 17.37 -5.77
CA PHE A 240 25.16 18.61 -5.23
C PHE A 240 25.62 19.88 -5.98
N SER A 241 25.83 19.78 -7.30
CA SER A 241 26.17 20.94 -8.14
C SER A 241 25.03 21.93 -8.31
N GLU A 242 23.81 21.51 -7.98
CA GLU A 242 22.60 22.31 -8.07
C GLU A 242 22.22 22.86 -6.69
N PRO A 243 21.83 24.16 -6.61
CA PRO A 243 21.46 24.75 -5.34
C PRO A 243 20.26 24.04 -4.72
N GLU A 244 19.28 23.59 -5.52
CA GLU A 244 18.07 22.89 -5.05
C GLU A 244 18.41 21.62 -4.25
N THR A 245 19.30 20.77 -4.77
CA THR A 245 19.71 19.52 -4.09
C THR A 245 20.64 19.81 -2.93
N SER A 246 21.51 20.82 -3.05
CA SER A 246 22.41 21.23 -1.97
C SER A 246 21.64 21.75 -0.75
N VAL A 247 20.61 22.59 -0.93
CA VAL A 247 19.82 23.11 0.20
C VAL A 247 18.91 22.05 0.81
N LEU A 248 18.36 21.13 0.01
CA LEU A 248 17.60 20.01 0.54
C LEU A 248 18.49 19.09 1.39
N LYS A 249 19.72 18.80 0.92
CA LYS A 249 20.73 18.04 1.67
C LYS A 249 21.07 18.73 2.99
N ASP A 250 21.36 20.03 2.97
CA ASP A 250 21.68 20.78 4.19
C ASP A 250 20.49 20.76 5.17
N PHE A 251 19.26 20.96 4.67
CA PHE A 251 18.05 20.88 5.48
C PHE A 251 17.88 19.51 6.13
N MET A 252 18.06 18.42 5.36
CA MET A 252 17.97 17.05 5.85
C MET A 252 19.00 16.76 6.97
N MET A 253 20.25 17.16 6.76
CA MET A 253 21.33 16.90 7.72
C MET A 253 21.25 17.78 8.97
N LEU A 254 20.84 19.05 8.83
CA LEU A 254 20.72 19.98 9.95
C LEU A 254 19.62 19.57 10.93
N LYS A 255 18.52 19.00 10.43
CA LYS A 255 17.37 18.60 11.22
C LYS A 255 17.47 17.18 11.77
N ASN A 256 18.34 16.32 11.21
CA ASN A 256 18.48 14.92 11.63
C ASN A 256 17.15 14.15 11.57
N PHE A 257 16.47 14.25 10.43
CA PHE A 257 15.24 13.50 10.15
C PHE A 257 15.46 12.00 10.35
N LYS A 258 14.42 11.29 10.78
CA LYS A 258 14.45 9.82 10.88
C LYS A 258 14.06 9.18 9.56
N ASN A 259 13.04 9.73 8.92
CA ASN A 259 12.50 9.15 7.71
C ASN A 259 12.17 10.25 6.69
N VAL A 260 12.26 9.92 5.40
CA VAL A 260 11.90 10.82 4.30
C VAL A 260 11.15 10.12 3.16
N LEU A 261 10.08 10.75 2.66
CA LEU A 261 9.45 10.39 1.38
C LEU A 261 9.83 11.40 0.29
N HIS A 262 10.35 10.89 -0.81
CA HIS A 262 10.60 11.64 -2.03
C HIS A 262 9.49 11.34 -3.03
N TYR A 263 8.37 12.09 -2.96
CA TYR A 263 7.22 11.86 -3.83
C TYR A 263 7.51 12.27 -5.27
N HIS A 264 7.19 11.35 -6.17
CA HIS A 264 7.23 11.46 -7.61
C HIS A 264 5.89 11.03 -8.21
N THR A 265 5.73 11.23 -9.51
CA THR A 265 4.65 10.62 -10.30
C THR A 265 5.21 10.18 -11.64
N TYR A 266 4.83 9.05 -12.22
CA TYR A 266 3.72 8.14 -11.87
C TYR A 266 4.18 6.70 -12.04
N THR A 267 3.47 5.72 -11.46
CA THR A 267 3.49 4.26 -11.77
C THR A 267 2.87 3.37 -10.67
N ASN A 268 2.28 3.93 -9.60
CA ASN A 268 1.81 3.19 -8.41
C ASN A 268 2.91 2.33 -7.77
N LEU A 269 4.08 2.93 -7.56
CA LEU A 269 5.24 2.25 -6.96
C LEU A 269 5.56 2.83 -5.59
N LEU A 270 6.10 1.98 -4.71
CA LEU A 270 6.77 2.38 -3.48
C LEU A 270 8.20 1.83 -3.48
N ILE A 271 9.14 2.68 -3.89
CA ILE A 271 10.52 2.29 -4.17
C ILE A 271 11.38 2.49 -2.92
N HIS A 272 12.13 1.47 -2.53
CA HIS A 272 13.14 1.55 -1.47
C HIS A 272 14.56 1.40 -2.05
N PRO A 273 15.62 1.75 -1.31
CA PRO A 273 16.99 1.51 -1.74
C PRO A 273 17.26 0.02 -2.03
N TYR A 274 18.08 -0.36 -2.99
CA TYR A 274 18.93 0.51 -3.80
C TYR A 274 18.43 0.71 -5.22
N GLY A 275 18.83 1.84 -5.81
CA GLY A 275 18.66 2.11 -7.23
C GLY A 275 19.37 1.09 -8.14
N ASP A 276 20.35 0.34 -7.66
CA ASP A 276 21.06 -0.70 -8.43
C ASP A 276 20.45 -2.10 -8.32
N GLY A 277 19.34 -2.25 -7.58
CA GLY A 277 18.65 -3.53 -7.37
C GLY A 277 19.24 -4.37 -6.24
N SER A 278 20.29 -3.91 -5.56
CA SER A 278 20.76 -4.56 -4.34
C SER A 278 19.85 -4.25 -3.15
N TYR A 279 19.88 -5.12 -2.14
CA TYR A 279 19.11 -4.91 -0.91
C TYR A 279 19.97 -4.29 0.20
N PRO A 280 19.37 -3.44 1.05
CA PRO A 280 19.94 -3.03 2.32
C PRO A 280 20.41 -4.22 3.17
N SER A 281 21.37 -4.00 4.06
CA SER A 281 21.76 -5.03 5.03
C SER A 281 20.70 -5.16 6.13
N GLU A 282 20.55 -6.35 6.69
CA GLU A 282 19.71 -6.52 7.88
C GLU A 282 20.26 -5.73 9.09
N PRO A 283 19.39 -5.17 9.95
CA PRO A 283 17.93 -5.34 9.99
C PRO A 283 17.12 -4.36 9.11
N ASP A 284 17.80 -3.49 8.33
CA ASP A 284 17.11 -2.43 7.57
C ASP A 284 16.24 -3.01 6.46
N PHE A 285 16.68 -4.06 5.76
CA PHE A 285 15.87 -4.66 4.70
C PHE A 285 14.55 -5.24 5.22
N SER A 286 14.57 -6.00 6.32
CA SER A 286 13.34 -6.45 6.97
C SER A 286 12.47 -5.27 7.42
N THR A 287 13.07 -4.17 7.84
CA THR A 287 12.35 -2.94 8.22
C THR A 287 11.68 -2.28 7.01
N PHE A 288 12.38 -2.15 5.89
CA PHE A 288 11.85 -1.61 4.64
C PHE A 288 10.67 -2.45 4.16
N LYS A 289 10.82 -3.78 4.10
CA LYS A 289 9.76 -4.69 3.68
C LYS A 289 8.52 -4.59 4.58
N PHE A 290 8.72 -4.62 5.89
CA PHE A 290 7.61 -4.54 6.85
C PHE A 290 6.88 -3.19 6.77
N LEU A 291 7.61 -2.09 6.74
CA LEU A 291 7.01 -0.76 6.65
C LEU A 291 6.31 -0.55 5.30
N ALA A 292 6.90 -1.01 4.21
CA ALA A 292 6.29 -0.93 2.88
C ALA A 292 4.96 -1.68 2.84
N ASP A 293 4.88 -2.92 3.36
CA ASP A 293 3.63 -3.68 3.47
C ASP A 293 2.55 -2.91 4.25
N LYS A 294 2.92 -2.28 5.38
CA LYS A 294 1.98 -1.45 6.14
C LYS A 294 1.54 -0.21 5.38
N MET A 295 2.46 0.44 4.66
CA MET A 295 2.18 1.63 3.88
C MET A 295 1.25 1.33 2.69
N THR A 296 1.43 0.20 2.01
CA THR A 296 0.69 -0.13 0.78
C THR A 296 -0.57 -0.95 1.02
N TYR A 297 -0.91 -1.25 2.27
CA TYR A 297 -2.06 -2.08 2.62
C TYR A 297 -3.38 -1.69 1.91
N PHE A 298 -3.63 -0.40 1.67
CA PHE A 298 -4.84 0.04 0.96
C PHE A 298 -4.62 0.37 -0.52
N ASN A 299 -3.56 1.11 -0.86
CA ASN A 299 -3.33 1.54 -2.24
C ASN A 299 -2.69 0.45 -3.13
N GLN A 300 -2.08 -0.57 -2.52
CA GLN A 300 -1.43 -1.70 -3.17
C GLN A 300 -0.39 -1.28 -4.21
N TYR A 301 0.39 -0.24 -3.89
CA TYR A 301 1.53 0.12 -4.72
C TYR A 301 2.55 -1.01 -4.74
N HIS A 302 3.16 -1.26 -5.90
CA HIS A 302 4.18 -2.27 -6.06
C HIS A 302 5.44 -1.87 -5.30
N ILE A 303 5.98 -2.78 -4.49
CA ILE A 303 7.11 -2.51 -3.59
C ILE A 303 8.37 -3.15 -4.15
N GLY A 304 9.48 -2.41 -4.15
CA GLY A 304 10.78 -3.02 -4.43
C GLY A 304 11.91 -2.02 -4.58
N THR A 305 13.06 -2.52 -5.01
CA THR A 305 14.23 -1.73 -5.42
C THR A 305 14.00 -1.00 -6.75
N GLY A 306 14.96 -0.17 -7.17
CA GLY A 306 14.87 0.50 -8.48
C GLY A 306 14.74 -0.48 -9.66
N ILE A 307 15.38 -1.65 -9.60
CA ILE A 307 15.27 -2.65 -10.68
C ILE A 307 13.95 -3.41 -10.61
N GLU A 308 13.49 -3.82 -9.42
CA GLU A 308 12.24 -4.57 -9.24
C GLU A 308 11.00 -3.73 -9.56
N THR A 309 11.10 -2.40 -9.48
CA THR A 309 9.95 -1.50 -9.68
C THR A 309 10.02 -0.78 -11.01
N VAL A 310 10.89 0.22 -11.16
CA VAL A 310 10.98 1.01 -12.41
C VAL A 310 11.67 0.26 -13.55
N GLY A 311 12.27 -0.91 -13.28
CA GLY A 311 12.86 -1.79 -14.30
C GLY A 311 14.26 -1.37 -14.78
N TYR A 312 14.91 -0.40 -14.14
CA TYR A 312 16.24 0.06 -14.51
C TYR A 312 17.03 0.63 -13.34
N THR A 313 18.36 0.59 -13.46
CA THR A 313 19.24 1.13 -12.42
C THR A 313 19.20 2.66 -12.39
N VAL A 314 19.27 3.26 -11.20
CA VAL A 314 19.50 4.70 -11.00
C VAL A 314 20.76 4.95 -10.17
N ASN A 315 21.33 6.14 -10.29
CA ASN A 315 22.39 6.60 -9.41
C ASN A 315 22.32 8.12 -9.21
N GLY A 316 22.87 8.58 -8.09
CA GLY A 316 22.79 9.97 -7.66
C GLY A 316 21.36 10.39 -7.29
N ASP A 317 20.50 9.46 -6.91
CA ASP A 317 19.12 9.70 -6.50
C ASP A 317 19.00 10.03 -5.01
N ALA A 318 17.87 10.63 -4.64
CA ALA A 318 17.61 11.11 -3.30
C ALA A 318 17.38 9.98 -2.29
N VAL A 319 16.73 8.88 -2.70
CA VAL A 319 16.34 7.81 -1.77
C VAL A 319 17.57 7.05 -1.27
N ASP A 320 18.49 6.69 -2.17
CA ASP A 320 19.73 6.02 -1.77
C ASP A 320 20.64 6.93 -0.93
N TYR A 321 20.77 8.21 -1.29
CA TYR A 321 21.55 9.17 -0.51
C TYR A 321 20.96 9.38 0.90
N SER A 322 19.64 9.57 1.00
CA SER A 322 18.96 9.76 2.28
C SER A 322 19.14 8.56 3.21
N TYR A 323 19.12 7.34 2.65
CA TYR A 323 19.38 6.13 3.41
C TYR A 323 20.85 6.01 3.85
N VAL A 324 21.79 6.00 2.90
CA VAL A 324 23.19 5.68 3.21
C VAL A 324 23.92 6.82 3.92
N ASN A 325 23.78 8.04 3.39
CA ASN A 325 24.50 9.20 3.90
C ASN A 325 23.71 9.91 4.99
N GLY A 326 22.38 9.89 4.90
CA GLY A 326 21.49 10.49 5.90
C GLY A 326 21.17 9.60 7.09
N GLY A 327 21.35 8.28 6.99
CA GLY A 327 20.96 7.31 8.02
C GLY A 327 19.45 7.26 8.24
N MET A 328 18.66 7.61 7.22
CA MET A 328 17.20 7.73 7.28
C MET A 328 16.54 6.50 6.66
N ILE A 329 15.35 6.12 7.12
CA ILE A 329 14.50 5.23 6.31
C ILE A 329 13.84 6.07 5.22
N ALA A 330 14.12 5.76 3.95
CA ALA A 330 13.69 6.57 2.81
C ALA A 330 12.94 5.73 1.77
N PHE A 331 11.87 6.29 1.22
CA PHE A 331 11.20 5.72 0.04
C PHE A 331 10.94 6.78 -1.02
N THR A 332 10.78 6.33 -2.26
CA THR A 332 10.25 7.12 -3.37
C THR A 332 8.89 6.54 -3.79
N PRO A 333 7.77 7.15 -3.39
CA PRO A 333 6.47 6.81 -3.93
C PRO A 333 6.23 7.46 -5.30
N GLU A 334 5.68 6.71 -6.25
CA GLU A 334 5.29 7.16 -7.59
C GLU A 334 3.75 7.13 -7.72
N ILE A 335 3.09 8.29 -7.59
CA ILE A 335 1.61 8.34 -7.49
C ILE A 335 0.95 8.24 -8.88
N GLY A 336 -0.08 7.38 -8.99
CA GLY A 336 -0.94 7.26 -10.17
C GLY A 336 -0.44 6.21 -11.15
N ASP A 337 -1.34 5.65 -11.96
CA ASP A 337 -1.02 4.63 -12.96
C ASP A 337 -0.65 5.23 -14.33
N TRP A 338 -0.44 4.36 -15.32
CA TRP A 338 -0.18 4.74 -16.71
C TRP A 338 -1.32 5.54 -17.35
N ASP A 339 -2.57 5.33 -16.93
CA ASP A 339 -3.72 6.08 -17.44
C ASP A 339 -3.74 7.50 -16.86
N ASP A 340 -3.35 7.67 -15.59
CA ASP A 340 -3.23 8.95 -14.91
C ASP A 340 -2.06 9.78 -15.48
N GLY A 341 -0.86 9.18 -15.58
CA GLY A 341 0.34 9.81 -16.15
C GLY A 341 0.84 11.02 -15.34
N PHE A 342 1.71 11.85 -15.95
CA PHE A 342 2.31 13.01 -15.28
C PHE A 342 1.29 14.09 -14.85
N TRP A 343 0.23 14.24 -15.64
CA TRP A 343 -0.84 15.22 -15.42
C TRP A 343 -2.19 14.50 -15.41
N PRO A 344 -2.59 13.93 -14.25
CA PRO A 344 -3.85 13.24 -14.13
C PRO A 344 -5.02 14.18 -14.39
N SER A 345 -6.16 13.63 -14.79
CA SER A 345 -7.36 14.42 -14.95
C SER A 345 -7.77 15.04 -13.60
N PRO A 346 -8.29 16.27 -13.56
CA PRO A 346 -8.60 16.95 -12.30
C PRO A 346 -9.52 16.19 -11.33
N ASP A 347 -10.45 15.40 -11.87
CA ASP A 347 -11.35 14.52 -11.11
C ASP A 347 -10.66 13.33 -10.42
N ARG A 348 -9.38 13.08 -10.73
CA ARG A 348 -8.55 12.02 -10.13
C ARG A 348 -7.60 12.52 -9.04
N ILE A 349 -7.24 13.81 -9.03
CA ILE A 349 -6.23 14.39 -8.12
C ILE A 349 -6.54 14.07 -6.65
N VAL A 350 -7.80 14.27 -6.23
CA VAL A 350 -8.20 14.04 -4.84
C VAL A 350 -8.21 12.56 -4.51
N SER A 351 -8.78 11.69 -5.36
CA SER A 351 -8.76 10.24 -5.10
C SER A 351 -7.34 9.67 -5.00
N LEU A 352 -6.42 10.17 -5.84
CA LEU A 352 -5.01 9.77 -5.82
C LEU A 352 -4.25 10.29 -4.59
N SER A 353 -4.66 11.45 -4.06
CA SER A 353 -4.11 11.96 -2.79
C SER A 353 -4.69 11.20 -1.59
N GLU A 354 -5.98 10.85 -1.64
CA GLU A 354 -6.71 10.10 -0.61
C GLU A 354 -6.13 8.70 -0.39
N GLU A 355 -5.84 7.97 -1.47
CA GLU A 355 -5.24 6.62 -1.37
C GLU A 355 -3.85 6.64 -0.71
N ASN A 356 -3.14 7.78 -0.73
CA ASN A 356 -1.81 7.96 -0.13
C ASN A 356 -1.85 8.41 1.33
N VAL A 357 -3.01 8.81 1.87
CA VAL A 357 -3.14 9.26 3.27
C VAL A 357 -2.68 8.17 4.23
N TRP A 358 -3.12 6.93 4.02
CA TRP A 358 -2.74 5.82 4.90
C TRP A 358 -1.22 5.58 4.88
N SER A 359 -0.61 5.53 3.69
CA SER A 359 0.84 5.37 3.55
C SER A 359 1.60 6.47 4.29
N ASN A 360 1.16 7.72 4.15
CA ASN A 360 1.75 8.86 4.86
C ASN A 360 1.64 8.75 6.39
N LEU A 361 0.46 8.36 6.91
CA LEU A 361 0.23 8.15 8.34
C LEU A 361 1.10 7.02 8.89
N MET A 362 1.19 5.89 8.20
CA MET A 362 2.03 4.77 8.62
C MET A 362 3.51 5.15 8.63
N PHE A 363 3.98 5.85 7.60
CA PHE A 363 5.36 6.30 7.53
C PHE A 363 5.72 7.26 8.67
N ALA A 364 4.83 8.22 8.98
CA ALA A 364 5.00 9.11 10.13
C ALA A 364 5.01 8.34 11.46
N ASN A 365 4.10 7.37 11.61
CA ASN A 365 3.99 6.58 12.83
C ASN A 365 5.28 5.83 13.15
N TYR A 366 5.87 5.18 12.15
CA TYR A 366 7.07 4.34 12.33
C TYR A 366 8.35 5.13 12.59
N ALA A 367 8.38 6.44 12.38
CA ALA A 367 9.50 7.28 12.77
C ALA A 367 9.74 7.31 14.30
N GLY A 368 8.70 7.03 15.10
CA GLY A 368 8.79 6.91 16.56
C GLY A 368 8.93 5.46 17.03
N ALA A 369 8.46 5.18 18.24
CA ALA A 369 8.25 3.81 18.73
C ALA A 369 6.86 3.33 18.29
N VAL A 370 6.77 2.06 17.89
CA VAL A 370 5.51 1.39 17.50
C VAL A 370 5.49 0.04 18.18
N ILE A 371 4.76 -0.04 19.30
CA ILE A 371 4.67 -1.26 20.11
C ILE A 371 3.46 -2.06 19.67
N SER A 372 3.67 -3.32 19.31
CA SER A 372 2.59 -4.25 18.97
C SER A 372 2.99 -5.68 19.31
N VAL A 373 2.03 -6.60 19.21
CA VAL A 373 2.34 -8.02 19.28
C VAL A 373 2.97 -8.44 17.95
N ASP A 374 4.13 -9.07 18.03
CA ASP A 374 4.88 -9.53 16.85
C ASP A 374 4.44 -10.93 16.44
N LYS A 375 4.39 -11.86 17.40
CA LYS A 375 3.92 -13.24 17.19
C LYS A 375 3.11 -13.71 18.39
N TYR A 376 2.16 -14.60 18.12
CA TYR A 376 1.40 -15.26 19.18
C TYR A 376 1.01 -16.68 18.77
N SER A 377 0.78 -17.52 19.77
CA SER A 377 0.22 -18.86 19.59
C SER A 377 -0.56 -19.29 20.83
N LEU A 378 -1.50 -20.22 20.63
CA LEU A 378 -2.13 -20.97 21.72
C LEU A 378 -1.18 -22.08 22.17
N GLU A 379 -1.09 -22.32 23.48
CA GLU A 379 -0.42 -23.53 24.00
C GLU A 379 -1.27 -24.79 23.75
N ASP A 380 -2.59 -24.64 23.74
CA ASP A 380 -3.56 -25.66 23.40
C ASP A 380 -3.84 -25.67 21.88
N GLU A 381 -4.31 -26.80 21.34
CA GLU A 381 -4.60 -26.94 19.91
C GLU A 381 -5.72 -26.00 19.45
N PHE A 382 -6.73 -25.78 20.31
CA PHE A 382 -7.84 -24.85 20.09
C PHE A 382 -8.47 -24.46 21.44
N LEU A 383 -9.29 -23.41 21.42
CA LEU A 383 -9.98 -22.89 22.62
C LEU A 383 -11.27 -23.66 22.87
N GLN A 384 -11.41 -24.34 24.02
CA GLN A 384 -12.64 -25.06 24.36
C GLN A 384 -13.55 -24.24 25.28
N PRO A 385 -14.88 -24.20 25.04
CA PRO A 385 -15.83 -23.58 25.96
C PRO A 385 -15.70 -24.12 27.39
N GLY A 386 -15.54 -23.21 28.35
CA GLY A 386 -15.42 -23.52 29.78
C GLY A 386 -14.01 -23.88 30.26
N GLU A 387 -13.06 -24.07 29.35
CA GLU A 387 -11.68 -24.39 29.70
C GLU A 387 -10.80 -23.14 29.89
N ASN A 388 -9.70 -23.32 30.62
CA ASN A 388 -8.64 -22.34 30.70
C ASN A 388 -7.59 -22.68 29.65
N ALA A 389 -7.04 -21.66 29.00
CA ALA A 389 -5.97 -21.78 28.02
C ALA A 389 -4.90 -20.71 28.27
N ASN A 390 -3.76 -20.84 27.60
CA ASN A 390 -2.75 -19.78 27.60
C ASN A 390 -2.45 -19.34 26.16
N ILE A 391 -2.29 -18.03 26.02
CA ILE A 391 -1.71 -17.43 24.82
C ILE A 391 -0.32 -16.95 25.17
N VAL A 392 0.65 -17.36 24.36
CA VAL A 392 2.04 -16.96 24.48
C VAL A 392 2.45 -16.17 23.24
N GLY A 393 3.41 -15.26 23.39
CA GLY A 393 3.84 -14.45 22.26
C GLY A 393 4.98 -13.48 22.55
N THR A 394 5.37 -12.79 21.49
CA THR A 394 6.42 -11.78 21.48
C THR A 394 5.81 -10.39 21.26
N ILE A 395 6.42 -9.39 21.88
CA ILE A 395 6.09 -7.98 21.72
C ILE A 395 7.31 -7.34 21.08
N ALA A 396 7.09 -6.52 20.08
CA ALA A 396 8.17 -5.80 19.41
C ALA A 396 7.90 -4.31 19.39
N ASN A 397 8.98 -3.56 19.36
CA ASN A 397 8.97 -2.19 18.89
C ASN A 397 9.36 -2.21 17.41
N HIS A 398 8.38 -2.14 16.50
CA HIS A 398 8.67 -2.05 15.06
C HIS A 398 9.08 -0.64 14.61
N GLY A 399 8.98 0.34 15.50
CA GLY A 399 9.36 1.71 15.25
C GLY A 399 10.88 1.90 15.19
N LEU A 400 11.30 3.03 14.63
CA LEU A 400 12.70 3.36 14.37
C LEU A 400 13.39 4.04 15.56
N ARG A 401 12.65 4.35 16.61
CA ARG A 401 13.19 4.90 17.86
C ARG A 401 12.87 4.02 19.04
N ALA A 402 13.71 4.13 20.06
CA ALA A 402 13.40 3.59 21.37
C ALA A 402 12.13 4.23 21.95
N SER A 403 11.44 3.48 22.79
CA SER A 403 10.31 4.02 23.55
C SER A 403 10.74 5.21 24.42
N LEU A 404 9.85 6.19 24.59
CA LEU A 404 10.16 7.40 25.37
C LEU A 404 10.40 7.06 26.84
N GLY A 405 9.63 6.11 27.36
CA GLY A 405 9.73 5.63 28.72
C GLY A 405 9.72 4.11 28.80
N THR A 406 9.45 3.65 30.01
CA THR A 406 9.13 2.27 30.27
C THR A 406 7.79 1.93 29.64
N ILE A 407 7.78 0.96 28.73
CA ILE A 407 6.56 0.41 28.15
C ILE A 407 5.77 -0.31 29.23
N LYS A 408 4.49 0.04 29.30
CA LYS A 408 3.51 -0.67 30.08
C LYS A 408 2.44 -1.24 29.18
N GLY A 409 2.07 -2.49 29.40
CA GLY A 409 1.03 -3.17 28.63
C GLY A 409 -0.20 -3.43 29.47
N LYS A 410 -1.38 -3.25 28.89
CA LYS A 410 -2.65 -3.78 29.39
C LYS A 410 -3.24 -4.66 28.33
N VAL A 411 -3.89 -5.74 28.76
CA VAL A 411 -4.67 -6.57 27.86
C VAL A 411 -6.10 -6.64 28.37
N ALA A 412 -7.03 -6.50 27.44
CA ALA A 412 -8.46 -6.66 27.67
C ALA A 412 -9.01 -7.72 26.72
N SER A 413 -10.11 -8.33 27.11
CA SER A 413 -10.87 -9.18 26.20
C SER A 413 -11.54 -8.34 25.12
N LEU A 414 -11.51 -8.80 23.87
CA LEU A 414 -12.25 -8.18 22.76
C LEU A 414 -13.76 -8.17 23.02
N ASN A 415 -14.26 -9.27 23.57
CA ASN A 415 -15.67 -9.42 23.94
C ASN A 415 -15.78 -10.23 25.24
N ASN A 416 -17.00 -10.62 25.61
CA ASN A 416 -17.25 -11.30 26.87
C ASN A 416 -17.05 -12.83 26.82
N LEU A 417 -16.60 -13.39 25.69
CA LEU A 417 -16.51 -14.85 25.46
C LEU A 417 -15.19 -15.43 25.97
N VAL A 418 -14.07 -14.78 25.67
CA VAL A 418 -12.76 -15.08 26.24
C VAL A 418 -12.49 -14.06 27.33
N VAL A 419 -12.36 -14.49 28.57
CA VAL A 419 -12.07 -13.62 29.71
C VAL A 419 -10.59 -13.71 30.03
N VAL A 420 -9.91 -12.56 30.06
CA VAL A 420 -8.56 -12.49 30.61
C VAL A 420 -8.67 -12.49 32.14
N ASP A 421 -7.98 -13.43 32.79
CA ASP A 421 -7.88 -13.44 34.25
C ASP A 421 -6.99 -12.29 34.70
N SER A 422 -7.62 -11.19 35.13
CA SER A 422 -7.05 -9.95 35.68
C SER A 422 -5.52 -9.89 35.64
N ILE A 423 -4.96 -9.57 34.47
CA ILE A 423 -3.52 -9.39 34.36
C ILE A 423 -3.23 -7.94 34.71
N ALA A 424 -2.42 -7.76 35.76
CA ALA A 424 -1.92 -6.45 36.12
C ALA A 424 -1.17 -5.84 34.92
N GLU A 425 -1.21 -4.52 34.83
CA GLU A 425 -0.36 -3.72 33.93
C GLU A 425 1.07 -4.30 33.90
N TRP A 426 1.51 -4.81 32.74
CA TRP A 426 2.87 -5.33 32.58
C TRP A 426 3.85 -4.18 32.48
N ASN A 427 5.07 -4.43 32.94
CA ASN A 427 6.19 -3.55 32.70
C ASN A 427 7.18 -4.29 31.80
N LEU A 428 7.33 -3.81 30.56
CA LEU A 428 8.19 -4.42 29.55
C LEU A 428 9.57 -3.74 29.48
N GLY A 429 9.85 -2.80 30.39
CA GLY A 429 11.06 -1.99 30.34
C GLY A 429 11.05 -1.00 29.18
N LYS A 430 12.22 -0.42 28.89
CA LYS A 430 12.42 0.41 27.69
C LYS A 430 12.78 -0.50 26.52
N LEU A 431 12.17 -0.27 25.37
CA LEU A 431 12.45 -1.03 24.15
C LEU A 431 13.13 -0.15 23.12
N GLU A 432 14.28 -0.61 22.63
CA GLU A 432 14.98 0.03 21.52
C GLU A 432 14.19 -0.12 20.22
N GLY A 433 14.47 0.74 19.24
CA GLY A 433 13.84 0.64 17.92
C GLY A 433 14.19 -0.70 17.25
N ARG A 434 13.19 -1.36 16.67
CA ARG A 434 13.30 -2.67 16.00
C ARG A 434 13.68 -3.82 16.92
N GLN A 435 13.51 -3.63 18.23
CA GLN A 435 13.75 -4.68 19.21
C GLN A 435 12.52 -5.58 19.34
N VAL A 436 12.74 -6.89 19.28
CA VAL A 436 11.76 -7.91 19.69
C VAL A 436 12.09 -8.39 21.10
N LEU A 437 11.09 -8.50 21.96
CA LEU A 437 11.18 -9.19 23.23
C LEU A 437 10.75 -10.65 23.06
N ASP A 438 11.70 -11.57 23.15
CA ASP A 438 11.43 -13.00 23.17
C ASP A 438 10.63 -13.39 24.43
N ASP A 439 9.70 -14.34 24.30
CA ASP A 439 8.84 -14.86 25.38
C ASP A 439 8.16 -13.76 26.22
N SER A 440 7.81 -12.65 25.57
CA SER A 440 7.41 -11.41 26.24
C SER A 440 6.15 -11.53 27.11
N PHE A 441 5.21 -12.42 26.75
CA PHE A 441 4.00 -12.61 27.52
C PHE A 441 3.49 -14.05 27.50
N LYS A 442 2.82 -14.39 28.60
CA LYS A 442 1.96 -15.56 28.74
C LYS A 442 0.69 -15.11 29.45
N ILE A 443 -0.43 -15.15 28.73
CA ILE A 443 -1.73 -14.63 29.16
C ILE A 443 -2.62 -15.82 29.45
N PRO A 444 -2.93 -16.09 30.73
CA PRO A 444 -3.99 -17.02 31.08
C PRO A 444 -5.33 -16.41 30.67
N ILE A 445 -6.12 -17.19 29.94
CA ILE A 445 -7.46 -16.85 29.53
C ILE A 445 -8.43 -17.95 29.95
N LYS A 446 -9.68 -17.57 30.18
CA LYS A 446 -10.79 -18.48 30.41
C LYS A 446 -11.85 -18.28 29.33
N VAL A 447 -12.16 -19.34 28.62
CA VAL A 447 -13.31 -19.34 27.70
C VAL A 447 -14.57 -19.55 28.53
N LYS A 448 -15.61 -18.74 28.33
CA LYS A 448 -16.87 -18.93 29.05
C LYS A 448 -17.57 -20.23 28.63
N ASP A 449 -18.23 -20.86 29.59
CA ASP A 449 -19.08 -22.05 29.33
C ASP A 449 -20.21 -21.76 28.33
N THR A 450 -20.63 -20.49 28.21
CA THR A 450 -21.69 -20.04 27.29
C THR A 450 -21.16 -19.71 25.90
N ALA A 451 -19.85 -19.76 25.67
CA ALA A 451 -19.26 -19.48 24.37
C ALA A 451 -19.64 -20.59 23.38
N ALA A 452 -20.07 -20.20 22.18
CA ALA A 452 -20.31 -21.16 21.12
C ALA A 452 -19.02 -21.40 20.33
N GLU A 453 -18.81 -22.65 19.91
CA GLU A 453 -17.79 -22.98 18.91
C GLU A 453 -18.06 -22.18 17.62
N GLY A 454 -17.00 -21.69 16.99
CA GLY A 454 -17.05 -20.81 15.84
C GLY A 454 -17.07 -19.31 16.14
N CYS A 455 -17.37 -18.90 17.38
CA CYS A 455 -17.33 -17.48 17.70
C CYS A 455 -15.91 -16.90 17.61
N LEU A 456 -15.82 -15.71 17.01
CA LEU A 456 -14.65 -14.85 17.08
C LEU A 456 -14.63 -14.15 18.44
N SER A 457 -13.46 -14.16 19.05
CA SER A 457 -13.11 -13.38 20.21
C SER A 457 -11.69 -12.86 19.99
N GLY A 458 -11.03 -12.41 21.04
CA GLY A 458 -9.70 -11.86 20.89
C GLY A 458 -9.20 -11.17 22.13
N LEU A 459 -7.98 -10.67 22.01
CA LEU A 459 -7.32 -9.86 23.01
C LEU A 459 -6.98 -8.50 22.43
N ILE A 460 -7.35 -7.46 23.15
CA ILE A 460 -7.00 -6.08 22.84
C ILE A 460 -5.81 -5.71 23.72
N PHE A 461 -4.67 -5.47 23.11
CA PHE A 461 -3.46 -4.98 23.76
C PHE A 461 -3.44 -3.46 23.67
N HIS A 462 -3.16 -2.82 24.80
CA HIS A 462 -2.94 -1.38 24.90
C HIS A 462 -1.57 -1.14 25.51
N PHE A 463 -0.71 -0.42 24.80
CA PHE A 463 0.63 -0.10 25.30
C PHE A 463 0.72 1.38 25.70
N PHE A 464 1.58 1.68 26.67
CA PHE A 464 1.80 3.04 27.17
C PHE A 464 3.30 3.26 27.38
N ASP A 465 3.86 4.35 26.88
CA ASP A 465 5.28 4.69 27.07
C ASP A 465 5.51 6.06 27.72
N ASN A 466 4.48 6.55 28.43
CA ASN A 466 4.19 7.91 28.93
C ASN A 466 3.05 8.59 28.14
N TYR A 467 2.81 8.15 26.91
CA TYR A 467 1.62 8.45 26.12
C TYR A 467 0.84 7.16 25.85
N ASP A 468 -0.42 7.28 25.41
CA ASP A 468 -1.21 6.14 24.94
C ASP A 468 -0.65 5.72 23.58
N VAL A 469 -0.05 4.52 23.49
CA VAL A 469 0.64 4.04 22.31
C VAL A 469 -0.08 2.81 21.80
N LEU A 470 -0.85 3.00 20.73
CA LEU A 470 -1.36 1.98 19.80
C LEU A 470 -2.10 0.78 20.42
N THR A 471 -3.34 0.57 19.97
CA THR A 471 -4.09 -0.65 20.29
C THR A 471 -3.81 -1.70 19.24
N ASP A 472 -3.37 -2.89 19.66
CA ASP A 472 -3.25 -4.06 18.78
C ASP A 472 -4.33 -5.07 19.17
N THR A 473 -4.90 -5.78 18.19
CA THR A 473 -5.98 -6.74 18.44
C THR A 473 -5.61 -8.09 17.85
N ILE A 474 -5.52 -9.09 18.71
CA ILE A 474 -5.27 -10.47 18.31
C ILE A 474 -6.60 -11.22 18.21
N PRO A 475 -6.99 -11.71 17.02
CA PRO A 475 -8.19 -12.53 16.87
C PRO A 475 -7.97 -13.94 17.42
N LEU A 476 -9.00 -14.48 18.05
CA LEU A 476 -9.06 -15.83 18.59
C LEU A 476 -10.38 -16.48 18.18
N ILE A 477 -10.35 -17.72 17.68
CA ILE A 477 -11.57 -18.45 17.34
C ILE A 477 -11.78 -19.55 18.37
N ILE A 478 -13.02 -19.67 18.87
CA ILE A 478 -13.41 -20.67 19.86
C ILE A 478 -13.81 -21.96 19.14
N GLY A 479 -13.41 -23.10 19.68
CA GLY A 479 -13.74 -24.44 19.18
C GLY A 479 -12.74 -24.97 18.15
N PRO A 480 -12.84 -26.27 17.81
CA PRO A 480 -11.99 -26.88 16.81
C PRO A 480 -12.35 -26.39 15.40
N SER A 481 -11.34 -26.32 14.54
CA SER A 481 -11.56 -26.13 13.11
C SER A 481 -11.99 -27.43 12.44
N SER A 482 -12.82 -27.32 11.41
CA SER A 482 -13.23 -28.40 10.51
C SER A 482 -12.72 -28.13 9.10
N ILE A 483 -12.51 -29.19 8.32
CA ILE A 483 -12.10 -29.09 6.92
C ILE A 483 -13.29 -29.51 6.04
N VAL A 484 -13.82 -28.58 5.24
CA VAL A 484 -15.00 -28.81 4.36
C VAL A 484 -14.58 -29.39 3.00
N PHE A 485 -13.35 -29.10 2.61
CA PHE A 485 -12.72 -29.57 1.39
C PHE A 485 -11.20 -29.62 1.61
N TYR A 486 -10.56 -30.66 1.08
CA TYR A 486 -9.12 -30.80 1.04
C TYR A 486 -8.71 -31.58 -0.20
N GLU A 487 -7.64 -31.14 -0.84
CA GLU A 487 -7.01 -31.81 -1.97
C GLU A 487 -5.48 -31.61 -1.87
N ASP A 488 -4.75 -32.71 -1.80
CA ASP A 488 -3.28 -32.74 -1.70
C ASP A 488 -2.60 -33.08 -3.04
N GLY A 489 -3.38 -33.36 -4.10
CA GLY A 489 -2.82 -33.65 -5.42
C GLY A 489 -2.15 -35.03 -5.56
N GLU A 490 -2.09 -35.85 -4.50
CA GLU A 490 -1.31 -37.10 -4.51
C GLU A 490 -1.97 -38.22 -5.31
N SER A 491 -3.30 -38.26 -5.33
CA SER A 491 -4.06 -39.35 -5.97
C SER A 491 -4.55 -38.98 -7.38
N ASN A 492 -5.15 -37.81 -7.53
CA ASN A 492 -5.71 -37.22 -8.76
C ASN A 492 -6.38 -35.89 -8.38
N ILE A 493 -6.80 -35.10 -9.37
CA ILE A 493 -7.58 -33.87 -9.16
C ILE A 493 -9.06 -34.06 -9.54
N ASN A 494 -9.67 -35.23 -9.26
CA ASN A 494 -11.03 -35.53 -9.73
C ASN A 494 -12.12 -34.64 -9.12
N ASN A 495 -11.85 -34.02 -7.98
CA ASN A 495 -12.73 -33.01 -7.39
C ASN A 495 -12.83 -31.73 -8.24
N TRP A 496 -11.88 -31.54 -9.15
CA TRP A 496 -11.79 -30.41 -10.04
C TRP A 496 -12.20 -30.78 -11.47
N GLN A 497 -12.83 -29.83 -12.15
CA GLN A 497 -12.97 -29.80 -13.59
C GLN A 497 -11.91 -28.83 -14.10
N THR A 498 -11.10 -29.29 -15.04
CA THR A 498 -9.96 -28.54 -15.55
C THR A 498 -10.01 -28.48 -17.07
N THR A 499 -9.49 -27.40 -17.66
CA THR A 499 -9.13 -27.33 -19.07
C THR A 499 -7.71 -27.85 -19.31
N GLU A 500 -6.71 -27.25 -18.64
CA GLU A 500 -5.28 -27.55 -18.84
C GLU A 500 -4.50 -27.82 -17.54
N TRP A 501 -5.05 -27.47 -16.36
CA TRP A 501 -4.43 -27.76 -15.07
C TRP A 501 -4.27 -29.27 -14.84
N GLY A 502 -3.18 -29.66 -14.17
CA GLY A 502 -2.82 -31.05 -13.91
C GLY A 502 -1.95 -31.22 -12.67
N LEU A 503 -1.15 -32.28 -12.67
CA LEU A 503 -0.25 -32.63 -11.57
C LEU A 503 1.21 -32.54 -12.02
N ILE A 504 2.09 -32.12 -11.10
CA ILE A 504 3.54 -32.03 -11.31
C ILE A 504 4.30 -32.64 -10.13
N ASN A 505 5.44 -33.29 -10.38
CA ASN A 505 6.32 -33.86 -9.35
C ASN A 505 7.29 -32.81 -8.81
N ASP A 506 6.71 -31.77 -8.21
CA ASP A 506 7.41 -30.70 -7.51
C ASP A 506 6.53 -30.16 -6.37
N PRO A 507 6.27 -30.97 -5.33
CA PRO A 507 5.35 -30.60 -4.27
C PRO A 507 6.00 -29.84 -3.11
N PHE A 508 5.17 -29.24 -2.27
CA PHE A 508 5.57 -28.81 -0.93
C PHE A 508 5.64 -30.02 0.00
N SER A 509 4.65 -30.90 -0.07
CA SER A 509 4.57 -32.13 0.72
C SER A 509 4.08 -33.32 -0.15
N GLY A 510 4.54 -34.53 0.14
CA GLY A 510 4.18 -35.70 -0.67
C GLY A 510 5.01 -35.84 -1.97
N SER A 511 4.34 -36.23 -3.06
CA SER A 511 4.94 -36.60 -4.35
C SER A 511 4.44 -35.77 -5.53
N ASN A 512 3.27 -35.12 -5.44
CA ASN A 512 2.69 -34.34 -6.53
C ASN A 512 2.01 -33.07 -6.02
N ALA A 513 2.11 -31.98 -6.78
CA ALA A 513 1.34 -30.76 -6.57
C ALA A 513 0.43 -30.48 -7.78
N ILE A 514 -0.53 -29.57 -7.60
CA ILE A 514 -1.44 -29.11 -8.65
C ILE A 514 -0.81 -27.92 -9.35
N THR A 515 -0.83 -27.91 -10.69
CA THR A 515 -0.30 -26.80 -11.50
C THR A 515 -1.20 -26.48 -12.68
N ASP A 516 -1.20 -25.24 -13.15
CA ASP A 516 -1.83 -24.82 -14.40
C ASP A 516 -1.03 -25.23 -15.66
N SER A 517 0.23 -25.59 -15.49
CA SER A 517 1.25 -25.78 -16.53
C SER A 517 1.93 -27.17 -16.47
N PRO A 518 1.18 -28.30 -16.41
CA PRO A 518 1.75 -29.62 -16.12
C PRO A 518 2.71 -30.19 -17.19
N SER A 519 2.83 -29.53 -18.34
CA SER A 519 3.65 -29.96 -19.47
C SER A 519 4.76 -28.96 -19.84
N GLY A 520 5.15 -28.10 -18.91
CA GLY A 520 6.02 -26.94 -19.12
C GLY A 520 5.21 -25.65 -19.18
N ASP A 521 5.84 -24.55 -19.60
CA ASP A 521 5.28 -23.19 -19.52
C ASP A 521 3.81 -23.09 -19.97
N TYR A 522 3.04 -22.24 -19.29
CA TYR A 522 1.62 -22.04 -19.58
C TYR A 522 1.39 -21.56 -21.02
N GLN A 523 0.18 -21.77 -21.57
CA GLN A 523 -0.09 -21.43 -22.96
C GLN A 523 -0.35 -19.93 -23.15
N PRO A 524 0.12 -19.30 -24.24
CA PRO A 524 -0.18 -17.90 -24.53
C PRO A 524 -1.65 -17.68 -24.91
N ASN A 525 -2.14 -16.47 -24.64
CA ASN A 525 -3.47 -15.94 -24.97
C ASN A 525 -4.57 -16.93 -24.58
N SER A 526 -4.46 -17.45 -23.37
CA SER A 526 -5.31 -18.52 -22.87
C SER A 526 -5.96 -18.14 -21.54
N GLU A 527 -7.15 -18.71 -21.32
CA GLU A 527 -7.83 -18.69 -20.02
C GLU A 527 -8.04 -20.14 -19.59
N ASN A 528 -7.26 -20.58 -18.60
CA ASN A 528 -7.27 -21.94 -18.09
C ASN A 528 -7.88 -22.00 -16.69
N ILE A 529 -8.95 -22.79 -16.56
CA ILE A 529 -9.78 -22.79 -15.37
C ILE A 529 -9.64 -24.11 -14.63
N LEU A 530 -9.35 -24.04 -13.33
CA LEU A 530 -9.52 -25.13 -12.37
C LEU A 530 -10.77 -24.86 -11.55
N TYR A 531 -11.86 -25.55 -11.89
CA TYR A 531 -13.20 -25.33 -11.33
C TYR A 531 -13.56 -26.42 -10.32
N LEU A 532 -13.92 -26.04 -9.09
CA LEU A 532 -14.33 -27.02 -8.09
C LEU A 532 -15.71 -27.59 -8.44
N LYS A 533 -15.80 -28.89 -8.73
CA LYS A 533 -17.07 -29.53 -9.12
C LYS A 533 -18.13 -29.49 -8.02
N LYS A 534 -17.67 -29.51 -6.77
CA LYS A 534 -18.52 -29.46 -5.58
C LYS A 534 -18.81 -27.99 -5.24
N THR A 535 -20.10 -27.67 -5.09
CA THR A 535 -20.51 -26.42 -4.45
C THR A 535 -20.23 -26.49 -2.95
N LEU A 536 -19.67 -25.42 -2.40
CA LEU A 536 -19.41 -25.29 -0.98
C LEU A 536 -20.67 -24.77 -0.27
N ASP A 537 -21.04 -25.44 0.81
CA ASP A 537 -22.09 -24.98 1.72
C ASP A 537 -21.42 -24.25 2.88
N LEU A 538 -21.42 -22.91 2.80
CA LEU A 538 -20.92 -22.04 3.85
C LEU A 538 -22.06 -21.52 4.76
N SER A 539 -23.26 -22.13 4.67
CA SER A 539 -24.45 -21.61 5.36
C SER A 539 -24.55 -21.94 6.84
N LYS A 540 -23.77 -22.90 7.31
CA LYS A 540 -23.77 -23.39 8.69
C LYS A 540 -22.37 -23.49 9.30
N ILE A 541 -21.55 -22.51 8.98
CA ILE A 541 -20.17 -22.42 9.43
C ILE A 541 -19.83 -20.96 9.67
N SER A 542 -18.74 -20.74 10.40
CA SER A 542 -18.15 -19.43 10.65
C SER A 542 -16.66 -19.44 10.34
N ASN A 543 -16.06 -18.24 10.25
CA ASN A 543 -14.62 -18.04 10.12
C ASN A 543 -13.97 -18.92 9.02
N SER A 544 -14.65 -19.06 7.89
CA SER A 544 -14.20 -19.87 6.77
C SER A 544 -13.04 -19.22 6.02
N ARG A 545 -12.05 -20.01 5.61
CA ARG A 545 -10.90 -19.56 4.82
C ARG A 545 -10.35 -20.64 3.90
N ILE A 546 -9.72 -20.22 2.82
CA ILE A 546 -8.91 -21.08 1.95
C ILE A 546 -7.48 -21.02 2.46
N GLU A 547 -6.81 -22.16 2.60
CA GLU A 547 -5.38 -22.25 2.86
C GLU A 547 -4.73 -23.21 1.88
N PHE A 548 -3.52 -22.89 1.42
CA PHE A 548 -2.70 -23.75 0.57
C PHE A 548 -1.24 -23.28 0.60
N TRP A 549 -0.33 -24.13 0.16
CA TRP A 549 1.04 -23.73 -0.18
C TRP A 549 1.09 -23.38 -1.66
N ALA A 550 1.84 -22.34 -2.03
CA ALA A 550 2.05 -21.98 -3.43
C ALA A 550 3.46 -21.47 -3.72
N LYS A 551 3.85 -21.60 -4.98
CA LYS A 551 4.97 -20.92 -5.65
C LYS A 551 4.58 -20.67 -7.10
N TRP A 552 5.18 -19.67 -7.74
CA TRP A 552 4.81 -19.32 -9.11
C TRP A 552 5.94 -18.61 -9.88
N ASP A 553 5.85 -18.67 -11.19
CA ASP A 553 6.63 -17.89 -12.16
C ASP A 553 5.68 -17.48 -13.30
N ILE A 554 5.14 -16.27 -13.19
CA ILE A 554 4.12 -15.71 -14.08
C ILE A 554 4.61 -14.35 -14.56
N GLU A 555 4.36 -14.01 -15.83
CA GLU A 555 4.73 -12.68 -16.34
C GLU A 555 4.04 -11.57 -15.54
N GLU A 556 4.87 -10.79 -14.84
CA GLU A 556 4.47 -9.62 -14.06
C GLU A 556 3.76 -8.58 -14.95
N ASP A 557 2.71 -7.94 -14.41
CA ASP A 557 1.81 -6.97 -15.03
C ASP A 557 0.87 -7.48 -16.13
N TYR A 558 1.22 -8.53 -16.87
CA TYR A 558 0.50 -8.95 -18.08
C TYR A 558 -0.34 -10.22 -17.90
N ASP A 559 0.17 -11.17 -17.12
CA ASP A 559 -0.44 -12.48 -16.90
C ASP A 559 -0.75 -12.69 -15.41
N GLY A 560 -1.66 -13.60 -15.08
CA GLY A 560 -2.00 -13.79 -13.69
C GLY A 560 -2.88 -14.98 -13.39
N VAL A 561 -2.80 -15.44 -12.15
CA VAL A 561 -3.76 -16.39 -11.57
C VAL A 561 -4.67 -15.69 -10.59
N THR A 562 -5.99 -15.79 -10.79
CA THR A 562 -6.99 -15.34 -9.81
C THR A 562 -7.57 -16.52 -9.06
N ILE A 563 -7.87 -16.33 -7.78
CA ILE A 563 -8.79 -17.19 -7.03
C ILE A 563 -10.12 -16.48 -6.99
N GLU A 564 -11.16 -17.10 -7.53
CA GLU A 564 -12.46 -16.45 -7.70
C GLU A 564 -13.58 -17.25 -7.04
N VAL A 565 -14.49 -16.51 -6.42
CA VAL A 565 -15.69 -17.08 -5.80
C VAL A 565 -16.93 -16.48 -6.44
N LYS A 566 -17.96 -17.32 -6.58
CA LYS A 566 -19.29 -16.90 -7.00
C LYS A 566 -20.35 -17.53 -6.11
N VAL A 567 -21.25 -16.69 -5.63
CA VAL A 567 -22.42 -17.12 -4.87
C VAL A 567 -23.63 -17.22 -5.79
N ASN A 568 -24.36 -18.35 -5.70
CA ASN A 568 -25.57 -18.61 -6.48
C ASN A 568 -25.37 -18.31 -7.99
N ASN A 569 -26.17 -17.41 -8.57
CA ASN A 569 -26.10 -16.98 -9.97
C ASN A 569 -25.45 -15.60 -10.14
N GLY A 570 -24.71 -15.11 -9.14
CA GLY A 570 -24.04 -13.80 -9.18
C GLY A 570 -22.82 -13.76 -10.10
N GLU A 571 -22.05 -12.68 -9.98
CA GLU A 571 -20.79 -12.50 -10.70
C GLU A 571 -19.64 -13.21 -9.96
N TRP A 572 -18.55 -13.46 -10.68
CA TRP A 572 -17.30 -13.95 -10.08
C TRP A 572 -16.52 -12.79 -9.49
N GLU A 573 -16.06 -12.98 -8.26
CA GLU A 573 -15.26 -12.00 -7.53
C GLU A 573 -13.89 -12.62 -7.22
N SER A 574 -12.82 -11.93 -7.62
CA SER A 574 -11.45 -12.33 -7.26
C SER A 574 -11.20 -12.05 -5.78
N LEU A 575 -10.59 -12.98 -5.08
CA LEU A 575 -10.26 -12.84 -3.67
C LEU A 575 -8.90 -12.19 -3.47
N ARG A 576 -8.84 -11.26 -2.52
CA ARG A 576 -7.59 -10.68 -2.05
C ARG A 576 -6.89 -11.66 -1.10
N GLY A 577 -5.69 -12.11 -1.48
CA GLY A 577 -4.78 -12.87 -0.63
C GLY A 577 -3.67 -12.01 -0.04
N GLN A 578 -2.81 -12.64 0.75
CA GLN A 578 -1.60 -12.00 1.29
C GLN A 578 -0.57 -11.73 0.19
N TYR A 579 -0.50 -12.59 -0.83
CA TYR A 579 0.49 -12.50 -1.90
C TYR A 579 -0.11 -12.11 -3.27
N THR A 580 -1.35 -11.63 -3.29
CA THR A 580 -1.97 -11.12 -4.51
C THR A 580 -1.69 -9.63 -4.68
N ASN A 581 -1.39 -9.22 -5.92
CA ASN A 581 -1.33 -7.83 -6.33
C ASN A 581 -2.64 -7.39 -6.98
N LYS A 582 -2.87 -6.08 -7.03
CA LYS A 582 -3.97 -5.52 -7.80
C LYS A 582 -3.57 -5.48 -9.27
N ALA A 583 -4.27 -6.25 -10.09
CA ALA A 583 -4.01 -6.39 -11.52
C ALA A 583 -3.93 -5.03 -12.23
N SER A 584 -2.81 -4.80 -12.93
CA SER A 584 -2.54 -3.58 -13.69
C SER A 584 -3.55 -3.41 -14.85
N GLY A 585 -4.04 -4.53 -15.38
CA GLY A 585 -4.86 -4.59 -16.59
C GLY A 585 -4.05 -4.37 -17.86
N ALA A 586 -2.73 -4.57 -17.83
CA ALA A 586 -1.90 -4.60 -19.03
C ALA A 586 -2.21 -5.82 -19.89
N GLY A 587 -2.07 -5.67 -21.21
CA GLY A 587 -2.40 -6.74 -22.15
C GLY A 587 -3.87 -7.12 -22.12
N ASN A 588 -4.17 -8.39 -22.43
CA ASN A 588 -5.51 -8.97 -22.32
C ASN A 588 -5.55 -10.17 -21.34
N GLY A 589 -4.43 -10.50 -20.69
CA GLY A 589 -4.33 -11.57 -19.70
C GLY A 589 -4.92 -11.17 -18.34
N GLN A 590 -4.62 -9.97 -17.82
CA GLN A 590 -5.12 -9.55 -16.51
C GLN A 590 -6.44 -8.74 -16.56
N PRO A 591 -7.50 -9.16 -15.83
CA PRO A 591 -8.69 -8.33 -15.64
C PRO A 591 -8.38 -7.13 -14.73
N LYS A 592 -8.40 -5.90 -15.27
CA LYS A 592 -8.07 -4.68 -14.51
C LYS A 592 -8.85 -4.60 -13.19
N GLY A 593 -8.10 -4.46 -12.08
CA GLY A 593 -8.66 -4.29 -10.74
C GLY A 593 -9.01 -5.58 -10.00
N SER A 594 -8.79 -6.76 -10.59
CA SER A 594 -8.83 -8.04 -9.85
C SER A 594 -7.59 -8.22 -8.97
N PHE A 595 -7.62 -9.23 -8.11
CA PHE A 595 -6.48 -9.66 -7.29
C PHE A 595 -5.82 -10.89 -7.93
N VAL A 596 -4.55 -10.77 -8.30
CA VAL A 596 -3.81 -11.78 -9.08
C VAL A 596 -2.51 -12.18 -8.39
N TYR A 597 -2.11 -13.44 -8.54
CA TYR A 597 -0.71 -13.85 -8.39
C TYR A 597 0.00 -13.61 -9.71
N GLU A 598 1.14 -12.93 -9.65
CA GLU A 598 2.00 -12.58 -10.77
C GLU A 598 3.47 -12.49 -10.31
N GLY A 599 4.40 -12.35 -11.25
CA GLY A 599 5.83 -12.28 -10.94
C GLY A 599 6.43 -13.63 -10.53
N GLU A 600 7.58 -13.59 -9.86
CA GLU A 600 8.33 -14.79 -9.46
C GLU A 600 8.30 -14.97 -7.92
N GLN A 601 7.80 -16.12 -7.47
CA GLN A 601 7.87 -16.59 -6.10
C GLN A 601 8.46 -18.00 -6.08
N SER A 602 9.80 -18.10 -6.09
CA SER A 602 10.51 -19.39 -6.20
C SER A 602 10.47 -20.25 -4.93
N LYS A 603 10.17 -19.67 -3.76
CA LYS A 603 10.03 -20.41 -2.49
C LYS A 603 8.56 -20.64 -2.17
N TRP A 604 8.25 -21.80 -1.62
CA TRP A 604 6.91 -22.08 -1.09
C TRP A 604 6.51 -21.07 -0.01
N VAL A 605 5.34 -20.47 -0.21
CA VAL A 605 4.66 -19.61 0.77
C VAL A 605 3.31 -20.21 1.11
N ARG A 606 2.85 -20.00 2.34
CA ARG A 606 1.53 -20.43 2.77
C ARG A 606 0.57 -19.26 2.66
N GLU A 607 -0.48 -19.43 1.88
CA GLU A 607 -1.54 -18.43 1.68
C GLU A 607 -2.74 -18.72 2.58
N SER A 608 -3.45 -17.68 3.00
CA SER A 608 -4.68 -17.77 3.77
C SER A 608 -5.66 -16.67 3.39
N ILE A 609 -6.79 -17.06 2.78
CA ILE A 609 -7.78 -16.11 2.23
C ILE A 609 -9.11 -16.28 2.95
N SER A 610 -9.62 -15.20 3.54
CA SER A 610 -10.93 -15.21 4.21
C SER A 610 -12.07 -15.42 3.23
N LEU A 611 -12.99 -16.30 3.57
CA LEU A 611 -14.27 -16.53 2.88
C LEU A 611 -15.45 -16.00 3.69
N SER A 612 -15.21 -15.29 4.80
CA SER A 612 -16.25 -14.77 5.70
C SER A 612 -17.31 -13.92 4.98
N GLN A 613 -16.93 -13.16 3.95
CA GLN A 613 -17.87 -12.42 3.11
C GLN A 613 -18.92 -13.32 2.42
N PHE A 614 -18.65 -14.62 2.30
CA PHE A 614 -19.55 -15.61 1.71
C PHE A 614 -20.21 -16.54 2.75
N SER A 615 -19.99 -16.32 4.05
CA SER A 615 -20.72 -17.02 5.11
C SER A 615 -22.23 -16.91 4.89
N GLY A 616 -22.96 -17.96 5.25
CA GLY A 616 -24.41 -18.00 5.12
C GLY A 616 -24.94 -18.50 3.77
N PHE A 617 -24.10 -18.56 2.73
CA PHE A 617 -24.52 -19.05 1.41
C PHE A 617 -24.33 -20.57 1.26
N LYS A 618 -25.33 -21.23 0.68
CA LYS A 618 -25.31 -22.69 0.42
C LYS A 618 -24.61 -23.10 -0.87
N ASN A 619 -24.61 -22.21 -1.86
CA ASN A 619 -24.10 -22.49 -3.20
C ASN A 619 -22.94 -21.55 -3.50
N VAL A 620 -21.80 -21.81 -2.87
CA VAL A 620 -20.56 -21.06 -3.12
C VAL A 620 -19.69 -21.86 -4.08
N ASN A 621 -19.41 -21.28 -5.23
CA ASN A 621 -18.57 -21.89 -6.26
C ASN A 621 -17.17 -21.29 -6.16
N LEU A 622 -16.15 -22.12 -6.36
CA LEU A 622 -14.75 -21.73 -6.32
C LEU A 622 -14.09 -22.11 -7.65
N ARG A 623 -13.27 -21.21 -8.20
CA ARG A 623 -12.39 -21.53 -9.31
C ARG A 623 -11.05 -20.82 -9.16
N LEU A 624 -10.01 -21.42 -9.72
CA LEU A 624 -8.76 -20.75 -10.02
C LEU A 624 -8.72 -20.51 -11.52
N VAL A 625 -8.29 -19.33 -11.94
CA VAL A 625 -8.22 -18.98 -13.36
C VAL A 625 -6.85 -18.42 -13.66
N GLN A 626 -6.08 -19.18 -14.44
CA GLN A 626 -4.89 -18.65 -15.07
C GLN A 626 -5.30 -17.94 -16.37
N ARG A 627 -4.77 -16.73 -16.55
CA ARG A 627 -4.95 -15.95 -17.77
C ARG A 627 -3.61 -15.44 -18.24
N SER A 628 -3.44 -15.45 -19.55
CA SER A 628 -2.22 -15.02 -20.23
C SER A 628 -2.56 -14.19 -21.46
N ASP A 629 -1.66 -13.28 -21.82
CA ASP A 629 -1.70 -12.57 -23.09
C ASP A 629 -0.92 -13.29 -24.21
N GLU A 630 -0.74 -12.67 -25.38
CA GLU A 630 -0.15 -13.36 -26.53
C GLU A 630 1.32 -13.78 -26.43
N LEU A 631 2.08 -13.31 -25.44
CA LEU A 631 3.54 -13.44 -25.46
C LEU A 631 4.13 -13.52 -24.05
N VAL A 632 5.21 -14.29 -23.89
CA VAL A 632 6.00 -14.43 -22.65
C VAL A 632 5.27 -15.28 -21.63
N GLU A 633 5.73 -16.51 -21.53
CA GLU A 633 5.16 -17.53 -20.66
C GLU A 633 6.22 -17.97 -19.63
N GLY A 634 5.76 -18.43 -18.48
CA GLY A 634 6.59 -18.93 -17.38
C GLY A 634 6.12 -20.29 -16.89
N ASP A 635 6.77 -20.81 -15.86
CA ASP A 635 6.42 -22.12 -15.27
C ASP A 635 5.02 -22.12 -14.64
N GLY A 636 4.37 -20.97 -14.45
CA GLY A 636 2.99 -20.87 -14.01
C GLY A 636 2.83 -20.90 -12.50
N PHE A 637 1.70 -21.42 -12.03
CA PHE A 637 1.28 -21.42 -10.64
C PHE A 637 1.17 -22.85 -10.13
N ILE A 638 1.97 -23.17 -9.12
CA ILE A 638 1.98 -24.47 -8.47
C ILE A 638 1.42 -24.31 -7.06
N MET A 639 0.40 -25.10 -6.73
CA MET A 639 -0.18 -25.16 -5.40
C MET A 639 -0.23 -26.56 -4.84
N ASP A 640 -0.19 -26.64 -3.51
CA ASP A 640 -0.21 -27.89 -2.77
C ASP A 640 -1.02 -27.75 -1.48
N ASP A 641 -1.57 -28.87 -1.00
CA ASP A 641 -2.35 -28.96 0.24
C ASP A 641 -3.51 -27.95 0.35
N ILE A 642 -4.33 -27.79 -0.70
CA ILE A 642 -5.44 -26.83 -0.68
C ILE A 642 -6.59 -27.32 0.20
N GLY A 643 -6.86 -26.56 1.26
CA GLY A 643 -7.90 -26.81 2.24
C GLY A 643 -8.87 -25.65 2.41
N ILE A 644 -10.13 -25.97 2.70
CA ILE A 644 -11.13 -25.00 3.14
C ILE A 644 -11.43 -25.29 4.60
N ILE A 645 -10.91 -24.43 5.45
CA ILE A 645 -10.96 -24.55 6.90
C ILE A 645 -12.07 -23.66 7.42
N THR A 646 -12.88 -24.20 8.32
CA THR A 646 -14.09 -23.57 8.84
C THR A 646 -14.25 -23.87 10.33
N HIS A 647 -15.18 -23.19 10.98
CA HIS A 647 -15.62 -23.55 12.32
C HIS A 647 -17.15 -23.76 12.31
N PRO A 648 -17.71 -24.45 13.33
CA PRO A 648 -19.16 -24.59 13.45
C PRO A 648 -19.89 -23.24 13.39
N GLU A 649 -21.14 -23.24 12.95
CA GLU A 649 -22.00 -22.05 13.09
C GLU A 649 -22.23 -21.77 14.58
N PRO A 650 -21.89 -20.58 15.09
CA PRO A 650 -22.27 -20.22 16.44
C PRO A 650 -23.78 -19.96 16.53
N ASN A 651 -24.32 -19.90 17.75
CA ASN A 651 -25.70 -19.48 17.95
C ASN A 651 -25.86 -18.00 17.58
N LEU A 652 -26.32 -17.72 16.35
CA LEU A 652 -26.38 -16.38 15.77
C LEU A 652 -27.34 -15.44 16.52
N ILE A 653 -26.87 -14.21 16.74
CA ILE A 653 -27.59 -13.11 17.39
C ILE A 653 -28.15 -12.20 16.29
N SER A 654 -29.36 -11.64 16.46
CA SER A 654 -29.91 -10.68 15.48
C SER A 654 -28.93 -9.50 15.29
N GLY A 655 -28.57 -9.22 14.03
CA GLY A 655 -27.55 -8.23 13.65
C GLY A 655 -26.18 -8.82 13.31
N ASP A 656 -25.83 -10.00 13.81
CA ASP A 656 -24.64 -10.77 13.42
C ASP A 656 -25.00 -11.60 12.18
N VAL A 657 -24.71 -11.06 11.00
CA VAL A 657 -25.07 -11.64 9.71
C VAL A 657 -23.91 -12.38 9.05
N ASN A 658 -22.66 -12.16 9.51
CA ASN A 658 -21.48 -12.86 9.04
C ASN A 658 -21.15 -14.12 9.88
N GLY A 659 -21.75 -14.25 11.06
CA GLY A 659 -21.68 -15.40 11.94
C GLY A 659 -20.42 -15.50 12.77
N ASP A 660 -19.81 -14.37 13.15
CA ASP A 660 -18.60 -14.34 13.96
C ASP A 660 -18.86 -14.03 15.45
N CYS A 661 -20.12 -13.88 15.86
CA CYS A 661 -20.55 -13.49 17.22
C CYS A 661 -20.23 -12.06 17.63
N LEU A 662 -19.78 -11.22 16.69
CA LEU A 662 -19.68 -9.78 16.83
C LEU A 662 -20.81 -9.12 16.02
N ILE A 663 -21.13 -7.88 16.38
CA ILE A 663 -21.99 -7.03 15.56
C ILE A 663 -21.15 -5.81 15.23
N ASP A 664 -20.53 -5.82 14.06
CA ASP A 664 -19.55 -4.82 13.65
C ASP A 664 -19.68 -4.39 12.18
N ILE A 665 -18.71 -3.62 11.68
CA ILE A 665 -18.76 -3.08 10.33
C ILE A 665 -18.80 -4.18 9.25
N SER A 666 -18.25 -5.36 9.54
CA SER A 666 -18.25 -6.53 8.66
C SER A 666 -19.68 -7.02 8.43
N ASP A 667 -20.53 -6.96 9.45
CA ASP A 667 -21.97 -7.24 9.32
C ASP A 667 -22.68 -6.22 8.45
N ALA A 668 -22.32 -4.94 8.57
CA ALA A 668 -22.89 -3.89 7.74
C ALA A 668 -22.53 -4.08 6.26
N ILE A 669 -21.29 -4.45 5.96
CA ILE A 669 -20.85 -4.78 4.60
C ILE A 669 -21.63 -5.99 4.07
N LYS A 670 -21.69 -7.06 4.86
CA LYS A 670 -22.44 -8.27 4.49
C LYS A 670 -23.91 -7.98 4.25
N LEU A 671 -24.53 -7.14 5.08
CA LEU A 671 -25.92 -6.74 4.94
C LEU A 671 -26.15 -5.93 3.65
N ILE A 672 -25.21 -5.08 3.26
CA ILE A 672 -25.24 -4.38 1.98
C ILE A 672 -25.27 -5.39 0.83
N ASP A 673 -24.40 -6.41 0.86
CA ASP A 673 -24.38 -7.44 -0.19
C ASP A 673 -25.72 -8.20 -0.25
N LEU A 674 -26.29 -8.55 0.91
CA LEU A 674 -27.59 -9.20 1.00
C LEU A 674 -28.73 -8.34 0.44
N ILE A 675 -28.65 -7.00 0.55
CA ILE A 675 -29.64 -6.08 -0.04
C ILE A 675 -29.57 -6.10 -1.57
N PHE A 676 -28.39 -6.27 -2.15
CA PHE A 676 -28.17 -6.20 -3.60
C PHE A 676 -28.30 -7.56 -4.32
N ILE A 677 -28.37 -8.67 -3.59
CA ILE A 677 -28.53 -10.01 -4.17
C ILE A 677 -30.03 -10.33 -4.39
N ASP A 678 -30.43 -10.53 -5.65
CA ASP A 678 -31.83 -10.78 -6.09
C ASP A 678 -32.31 -12.24 -5.89
N ASP A 679 -31.59 -13.04 -5.09
CA ASP A 679 -31.84 -14.47 -4.88
C ASP A 679 -32.45 -14.78 -3.50
N LYS A 680 -33.01 -15.99 -3.34
CA LYS A 680 -33.57 -16.47 -2.06
C LYS A 680 -32.47 -16.67 -1.01
N ILE A 681 -32.35 -15.69 -0.11
CA ILE A 681 -31.49 -15.74 1.08
C ILE A 681 -32.01 -16.82 2.05
N ASN A 682 -31.09 -17.46 2.79
CA ASN A 682 -31.44 -18.44 3.82
C ASN A 682 -32.39 -17.79 4.85
N PRO A 683 -33.57 -18.39 5.17
CA PRO A 683 -34.49 -17.85 6.16
C PRO A 683 -33.87 -17.53 7.53
N GLU A 684 -32.83 -18.27 7.94
CA GLU A 684 -32.09 -17.97 9.17
C GLU A 684 -31.32 -16.65 9.07
N ILE A 685 -30.67 -16.38 7.94
CA ILE A 685 -29.98 -15.10 7.67
C ILE A 685 -30.99 -13.97 7.53
N THR A 686 -32.10 -14.20 6.83
CA THR A 686 -33.19 -13.21 6.75
C THR A 686 -33.67 -12.81 8.13
N ARG A 687 -33.81 -13.76 9.05
CA ARG A 687 -34.20 -13.46 10.44
C ARG A 687 -33.14 -12.65 11.20
N LEU A 688 -31.87 -12.83 10.91
CA LEU A 688 -30.77 -12.11 11.58
C LEU A 688 -30.60 -10.70 11.01
N ALA A 689 -30.71 -10.58 9.69
CA ALA A 689 -30.58 -9.35 8.92
C ALA A 689 -31.81 -8.44 9.02
N ASP A 690 -33.01 -8.98 9.22
CA ASP A 690 -34.25 -8.20 9.41
C ASP A 690 -34.31 -7.62 10.84
N LEU A 691 -33.63 -6.49 11.02
CA LEU A 691 -33.54 -5.79 12.31
C LEU A 691 -34.80 -4.97 12.61
N ASN A 692 -35.63 -4.73 11.60
CA ASN A 692 -36.86 -3.97 11.74
C ASN A 692 -38.13 -4.83 11.90
N ASN A 693 -38.01 -6.14 11.67
CA ASN A 693 -39.07 -7.16 11.70
C ASN A 693 -40.19 -6.90 10.67
N ASP A 694 -39.87 -6.32 9.51
CA ASP A 694 -40.80 -6.11 8.39
C ASP A 694 -40.77 -7.26 7.36
N PHE A 695 -39.95 -8.29 7.62
CA PHE A 695 -39.70 -9.46 6.77
C PHE A 695 -39.02 -9.14 5.44
N GLN A 696 -38.39 -7.98 5.30
CA GLN A 696 -37.58 -7.59 4.15
C GLN A 696 -36.18 -7.20 4.61
N ILE A 697 -35.16 -7.60 3.86
CA ILE A 697 -33.81 -7.08 4.07
C ILE A 697 -33.67 -5.84 3.19
N ASN A 698 -33.53 -4.68 3.81
CA ASN A 698 -33.42 -3.41 3.09
C ASN A 698 -32.56 -2.38 3.84
N VAL A 699 -32.47 -1.18 3.27
CA VAL A 699 -31.64 -0.08 3.81
C VAL A 699 -32.05 0.31 5.24
N LEU A 700 -33.30 0.08 5.66
CA LEU A 700 -33.72 0.36 7.04
C LEU A 700 -33.07 -0.59 8.05
N ASP A 701 -32.81 -1.84 7.67
CA ASP A 701 -32.05 -2.77 8.50
C ASP A 701 -30.61 -2.33 8.62
N LEU A 702 -29.99 -1.90 7.52
CA LEU A 702 -28.64 -1.34 7.54
C LEU A 702 -28.54 -0.14 8.48
N VAL A 703 -29.52 0.77 8.45
CA VAL A 703 -29.57 1.91 9.38
C VAL A 703 -29.67 1.43 10.83
N LYS A 704 -30.47 0.39 11.12
CA LYS A 704 -30.55 -0.17 12.47
C LYS A 704 -29.26 -0.86 12.90
N LEU A 705 -28.62 -1.61 12.01
CA LEU A 705 -27.37 -2.29 12.27
C LEU A 705 -26.28 -1.28 12.60
N VAL A 706 -26.13 -0.23 11.78
CA VAL A 706 -25.20 0.88 12.04
C VAL A 706 -25.49 1.55 13.38
N ASN A 707 -26.76 1.75 13.75
CA ASN A 707 -27.10 2.25 15.08
C ASN A 707 -26.73 1.29 16.21
N ILE A 708 -26.80 -0.03 16.01
CA ILE A 708 -26.35 -1.01 17.00
C ILE A 708 -24.83 -0.95 17.13
N ILE A 709 -24.09 -0.88 16.01
CA ILE A 709 -22.61 -0.83 16.00
C ILE A 709 -22.08 0.45 16.66
N LEU A 710 -22.76 1.58 16.49
CA LEU A 710 -22.33 2.88 17.02
C LEU A 710 -22.64 3.10 18.52
N ASN A 711 -23.47 2.26 19.14
CA ASN A 711 -23.89 2.37 20.54
C ASN A 711 -23.23 1.31 21.41
#